data_AF-A0A0S8D1Z3-F1
#
_entry.id   AF-A0A0S8D1Z3-F1
#
_cell.length_a   1.000
_cell.length_b   1.000
_cell.length_c   1.000
_cell.angle_alpha   90.00
_cell.angle_beta   90.00
_cell.angle_gamma   90.00
#
_symmetry.space_group_name_H-M   'P 1'
#
loop_
_entity.id
_entity.type
_entity.pdbx_description
1 polymer ?
#
loop_
_entity_poly.entity_id
_entity_poly.type
_entity_poly.pdbx_seq_one_letter_code
_entity_poly.pdbx_strand_id
1 'polypeptide(L)'
;MKFIADLHVHSHFSRATSRNLDPEHLALWGKKKGITLIGTGDFTHAGWLSELQDKLIEAENGLYRLKPELETSIEREVPASCKKPSRFVLSGEISCIYKRAGRTRKIHHLILMPDMDAVFRLNKKLDRIGNLSSDGRPILGLDSRDLLEIALEVSERAFFIPAHIWTPWFSLFGSKSGFDAIEECFGDLTSHIHALETGLSSDPPMNRLLSAIDKYLLVSNSDAHSPAKLGREANIFNTELDYDKIIQAMIQKSGFEGTIEFFPEEGKYHFDGHRKCQVRLHPRETRDYDGICPSCGKPLTIGVLHRVEALSDRDIPKLAKDFLCLIPLTEILAEILDCGPSTKKVASAYEELLGALGPELHILMEVQPGDMEKAGGVLLSKAIDRMRQNQVIREEGYDGEYGTIRLFEETERDALVGQFALFQPSKRKKPMQKKELPADKVAAKKTRKPQDPGQSLPSEPILGPLNPEQREAVLHRGSHLIVVAGPGTGKTMTLSHRIAHLIQSGHASPSRVLALTFTNKAAREMEERISNLLPEQADGEIWVCTFHGFCLQVLRKEGENPSLPTFFNICSESDVPILVKQIISESGGEKRITNKVLKDLPRLKMASMMADKTDPDLSSLLPYFDRYQQKLRELGMLDLDDLQVETLRLFYEEPEICVRYAESFPWIFVDEYQDTNRVQVALLKALIQIGSGEICAIGDPDQAIYGFRGANVQNFFRFSDDFPGAKEIKLSRNYRSTQVILSGASGLMKREESLKGVMEGGDPIRFGSCHTHTEEAEMIVEQIEKLMGGTTYFSLDSGRVSSHEDGENFSFGDIALLYRLNVQGDGLQEALARAGIPFIRSGENPLINRYPVNIVWRFFHALQYPENPYHLKAYLDLPDVKNLDSKELIKRFETGDSLEYLIDKATTLHRFDLSSEDSAEALRRLKAIAGNFEGDLKSFLDTLSLERGIDHATLSGDRVALMSLHAAKGLEWPVVFITGCEDRLIPCTLFGDQDEEEEKRLFYVGMTRARSKLILSNASRRTINNRVLQMKPSPFLGLIPEEFCGALERAEWKRKGKTHKQLGLF
;
A
#
# COMPACT_ATOMS: atom_id res chain seq x y z
N MET A 1 -2.35 31.27 -32.07
CA MET A 1 -2.06 30.36 -33.21
C MET A 1 -2.93 29.13 -33.02
N LYS A 2 -3.60 28.64 -34.07
CA LYS A 2 -4.43 27.43 -33.97
C LYS A 2 -3.56 26.17 -34.04
N PHE A 3 -3.70 25.25 -33.09
CA PHE A 3 -2.98 23.98 -33.08
C PHE A 3 -3.75 22.86 -32.35
N ILE A 4 -3.38 21.62 -32.62
CA ILE A 4 -3.98 20.42 -32.02
C ILE A 4 -3.03 19.85 -30.96
N ALA A 5 -3.58 19.48 -29.81
CA ALA A 5 -2.84 18.93 -28.68
C ALA A 5 -3.47 17.64 -28.16
N ASP A 6 -2.65 16.62 -27.92
CA ASP A 6 -3.04 15.35 -27.30
C ASP A 6 -2.20 15.15 -26.04
N LEU A 7 -2.81 15.36 -24.87
CA LEU A 7 -2.09 15.56 -23.60
C LEU A 7 -1.95 14.26 -22.78
N HIS A 8 -2.75 13.23 -23.09
CA HIS A 8 -2.78 11.97 -22.37
C HIS A 8 -2.29 10.83 -23.27
N VAL A 9 -1.06 10.41 -23.02
CA VAL A 9 -0.41 9.28 -23.71
C VAL A 9 0.37 8.46 -22.70
N HIS A 10 0.71 7.22 -23.05
CA HIS A 10 1.59 6.38 -22.27
C HIS A 10 2.96 6.18 -22.93
N SER A 11 3.92 5.72 -22.15
CA SER A 11 5.26 5.33 -22.57
C SER A 11 5.38 3.81 -22.76
N HIS A 12 6.51 3.36 -23.28
CA HIS A 12 6.86 1.94 -23.35
C HIS A 12 7.15 1.29 -21.97
N PHE A 13 7.17 2.07 -20.88
CA PHE A 13 7.28 1.59 -19.50
C PHE A 13 5.93 1.28 -18.84
N SER A 14 4.81 1.73 -19.43
CA SER A 14 3.47 1.32 -19.00
C SER A 14 3.13 -0.10 -19.43
N ARG A 15 2.26 -0.79 -18.68
CA ARG A 15 1.77 -2.10 -19.10
C ARG A 15 0.89 -2.04 -20.35
N ALA A 16 0.96 -3.10 -21.15
CA ALA A 16 0.13 -3.30 -22.34
C ALA A 16 0.27 -2.20 -23.42
N THR A 17 1.39 -1.47 -23.44
CA THR A 17 1.72 -0.48 -24.46
C THR A 17 2.69 -1.02 -25.52
N SER A 18 2.76 -0.31 -26.65
CA SER A 18 3.78 -0.55 -27.68
C SER A 18 5.18 -0.18 -27.20
N ARG A 19 6.18 -0.98 -27.59
CA ARG A 19 7.60 -0.63 -27.39
C ARG A 19 8.03 0.65 -28.12
N ASN A 20 7.28 1.04 -29.15
CA ASN A 20 7.56 2.23 -29.94
C ASN A 20 6.88 3.48 -29.34
N LEU A 21 6.37 3.45 -28.11
CA LEU A 21 5.98 4.67 -27.39
C LEU A 21 7.22 5.34 -26.78
N ASP A 22 8.13 5.76 -27.67
CA ASP A 22 9.32 6.55 -27.36
C ASP A 22 9.17 7.97 -27.96
N PRO A 23 9.99 8.96 -27.54
CA PRO A 23 9.82 10.34 -28.00
C PRO A 23 9.97 10.50 -29.52
N GLU A 24 10.82 9.70 -30.17
CA GLU A 24 11.07 9.73 -31.60
C GLU A 24 9.82 9.33 -32.39
N HIS A 25 9.22 8.19 -32.06
CA HIS A 25 8.02 7.71 -32.73
C HIS A 25 6.78 8.53 -32.38
N LEU A 26 6.69 9.08 -31.16
CA LEU A 26 5.61 10.02 -30.81
C LEU A 26 5.69 11.28 -31.67
N ALA A 27 6.88 11.86 -31.87
CA ALA A 27 7.06 13.02 -32.75
C ALA A 27 6.77 12.67 -34.23
N LEU A 28 7.24 11.49 -34.69
CA LEU A 28 6.97 10.99 -36.04
C LEU A 28 5.46 10.92 -36.32
N TRP A 29 4.73 10.25 -35.43
CA TRP A 29 3.28 10.09 -35.57
C TRP A 29 2.54 11.41 -35.33
N GLY A 30 3.00 12.26 -34.41
CA GLY A 30 2.51 13.62 -34.25
C GLY A 30 2.50 14.41 -35.55
N LYS A 31 3.63 14.40 -36.27
CA LYS A 31 3.76 15.05 -37.58
C LYS A 31 2.83 14.44 -38.62
N LYS A 32 2.71 13.11 -38.70
CA LYS A 32 1.79 12.41 -39.62
C LYS A 32 0.32 12.70 -39.32
N LYS A 33 -0.05 12.72 -38.04
CA LYS A 33 -1.42 13.02 -37.59
C LYS A 33 -1.76 14.51 -37.71
N GLY A 34 -0.77 15.40 -37.59
CA GLY A 34 -0.97 16.85 -37.56
C GLY A 34 -1.14 17.40 -36.13
N ILE A 35 -0.68 16.66 -35.13
CA ILE A 35 -0.69 17.06 -33.72
C ILE A 35 0.58 17.87 -33.45
N THR A 36 0.40 19.07 -32.92
CA THR A 36 1.52 19.99 -32.67
C THR A 36 2.09 19.82 -31.27
N LEU A 37 1.24 19.54 -30.27
CA LEU A 37 1.65 19.36 -28.88
C LEU A 37 1.23 17.97 -28.39
N ILE A 38 2.18 17.21 -27.83
CA ILE A 38 1.95 15.85 -27.34
C ILE A 38 2.36 15.77 -25.87
N GLY A 39 1.58 15.10 -25.03
CA GLY A 39 2.03 14.73 -23.68
C GLY A 39 3.24 13.80 -23.75
N THR A 40 4.17 13.87 -22.81
CA THR A 40 5.25 12.87 -22.75
C THR A 40 4.76 11.52 -22.25
N GLY A 41 3.70 11.51 -21.44
CA GLY A 41 3.26 10.33 -20.68
C GLY A 41 4.23 9.96 -19.56
N ASP A 42 3.71 9.26 -18.55
CA ASP A 42 4.45 8.47 -17.55
C ASP A 42 5.72 9.09 -16.92
N PHE A 43 5.82 10.42 -16.77
CA PHE A 43 7.03 11.08 -16.25
C PHE A 43 7.45 10.61 -14.84
N THR A 44 6.57 9.89 -14.15
CA THR A 44 6.79 9.32 -12.82
C THR A 44 7.79 8.17 -12.84
N HIS A 45 7.94 7.47 -13.97
CA HIS A 45 8.83 6.32 -14.05
C HIS A 45 10.29 6.77 -14.27
N ALA A 46 11.19 6.42 -13.35
CA ALA A 46 12.57 6.88 -13.35
C ALA A 46 13.34 6.56 -14.65
N GLY A 47 13.15 5.35 -15.20
CA GLY A 47 13.75 4.95 -16.47
C GLY A 47 13.24 5.78 -17.66
N TRP A 48 11.95 6.14 -17.65
CA TRP A 48 11.36 6.96 -18.71
C TRP A 48 11.82 8.40 -18.61
N LEU A 49 11.84 8.95 -17.39
CA LEU A 49 12.32 10.29 -17.13
C LEU A 49 13.78 10.48 -17.59
N SER A 50 14.63 9.47 -17.37
CA SER A 50 15.99 9.47 -17.90
C SER A 50 16.03 9.50 -19.43
N GLU A 51 15.14 8.77 -20.12
CA GLU A 51 15.04 8.84 -21.59
C GLU A 51 14.55 10.20 -22.07
N LEU A 52 13.58 10.80 -21.38
CA LEU A 52 13.10 12.14 -21.70
C LEU A 52 14.22 13.17 -21.57
N GLN A 53 15.03 13.12 -20.51
CA GLN A 53 16.19 14.00 -20.35
C GLN A 53 17.27 13.81 -21.42
N ASP A 54 17.49 12.57 -21.85
CA ASP A 54 18.48 12.29 -22.89
C ASP A 54 17.99 12.69 -24.29
N LYS A 55 16.69 12.65 -24.56
CA LYS A 55 16.17 12.83 -25.93
C LYS A 55 15.56 14.21 -26.17
N LEU A 56 15.11 14.90 -25.13
CA LEU A 56 14.40 16.17 -25.23
C LEU A 56 15.26 17.36 -24.79
N ILE A 57 15.01 18.50 -25.42
CA ILE A 57 15.52 19.82 -25.05
C ILE A 57 14.37 20.81 -24.98
N GLU A 58 14.49 21.82 -24.14
CA GLU A 58 13.50 22.89 -24.06
C GLU A 58 13.44 23.68 -25.38
N ALA A 59 12.23 24.03 -25.81
CA ALA A 59 11.97 24.75 -27.06
C ALA A 59 11.33 26.11 -26.78
N GLU A 60 10.28 26.11 -25.99
CA GLU A 60 9.60 27.29 -25.43
C GLU A 60 9.43 27.06 -23.93
N ASN A 61 9.02 28.09 -23.17
CA ASN A 61 8.84 27.98 -21.72
C ASN A 61 7.88 26.84 -21.36
N GLY A 62 8.44 25.80 -20.73
CA GLY A 62 7.77 24.57 -20.32
C GLY A 62 7.35 23.62 -21.44
N LEU A 63 7.80 23.84 -22.68
CA LEU A 63 7.58 22.94 -23.82
C LEU A 63 8.91 22.42 -24.34
N TYR A 64 8.91 21.15 -24.76
CA TYR A 64 10.11 20.43 -25.16
C TYR A 64 10.04 19.99 -26.62
N ARG A 65 11.20 19.73 -27.22
CA ARG A 65 11.32 19.12 -28.55
C ARG A 65 12.44 18.08 -28.55
N LEU A 66 12.43 17.20 -29.55
CA LEU A 66 13.54 16.28 -29.77
C LEU A 66 14.86 17.04 -30.00
N LYS A 67 15.97 16.46 -29.55
CA LYS A 67 17.30 16.93 -29.94
C LYS A 67 17.42 16.99 -31.47
N PRO A 68 18.12 18.00 -32.04
CA PRO A 68 18.18 18.20 -33.49
C PRO A 68 18.66 16.98 -34.28
N GLU A 69 19.57 16.17 -33.71
CA GLU A 69 20.05 14.94 -34.37
C GLU A 69 18.94 13.89 -34.53
N LEU A 70 18.10 13.73 -33.50
CA LEU A 70 16.96 12.82 -33.49
C LEU A 70 15.81 13.36 -34.34
N GLU A 71 15.56 14.67 -34.32
CA GLU A 71 14.54 15.26 -35.19
C GLU A 71 14.90 15.06 -36.68
N THR A 72 16.18 15.21 -37.04
CA THR A 72 16.66 14.99 -38.41
C THR A 72 16.53 13.53 -38.86
N SER A 73 16.65 12.56 -37.94
CA SER A 73 16.52 11.15 -38.28
C SER A 73 15.09 10.79 -38.65
N ILE A 74 14.10 11.23 -37.85
CA ILE A 74 12.68 10.96 -38.09
C ILE A 74 12.14 11.72 -39.30
N GLU A 75 12.70 12.89 -39.64
CA GLU A 75 12.27 13.70 -40.79
C GLU A 75 12.43 13.00 -42.15
N ARG A 76 13.22 11.92 -42.22
CA ARG A 76 13.36 11.09 -43.43
C ARG A 76 12.14 10.19 -43.66
N GLU A 77 11.39 9.90 -42.61
CA GLU A 77 10.22 8.99 -42.61
C GLU A 77 8.88 9.75 -42.61
N VAL A 78 8.92 11.08 -42.52
CA VAL A 78 7.74 11.95 -42.57
C VAL A 78 7.57 12.50 -43.99
N PRO A 79 6.37 12.35 -44.61
CA PRO A 79 6.07 12.99 -45.89
C PRO A 79 6.34 14.51 -45.84
N ALA A 80 6.88 15.09 -46.92
CA ALA A 80 7.28 16.50 -46.94
C ALA A 80 6.12 17.46 -46.59
N SER A 81 4.90 17.12 -47.00
CA SER A 81 3.64 17.81 -46.69
C SER A 81 3.28 17.82 -45.19
N CYS A 82 3.86 16.90 -44.41
CA CYS A 82 3.59 16.71 -42.99
C CYS A 82 4.69 17.27 -42.08
N LYS A 83 5.77 17.83 -42.65
CA LYS A 83 6.88 18.40 -41.88
C LYS A 83 6.46 19.69 -41.18
N LYS A 84 6.01 19.55 -39.93
CA LYS A 84 5.73 20.66 -39.02
C LYS A 84 6.51 20.47 -37.70
N PRO A 85 6.79 21.54 -36.95
CA PRO A 85 7.37 21.41 -35.62
C PRO A 85 6.42 20.64 -34.70
N SER A 86 6.98 19.73 -33.91
CA SER A 86 6.27 19.05 -32.82
C SER A 86 6.83 19.51 -31.47
N ARG A 87 5.97 19.57 -30.46
CA ARG A 87 6.30 19.92 -29.08
C ARG A 87 5.79 18.85 -28.13
N PHE A 88 6.46 18.78 -26.99
CA PHE A 88 6.10 17.93 -25.87
C PHE A 88 5.78 18.77 -24.64
N VAL A 89 4.77 18.37 -23.88
CA VAL A 89 4.52 18.85 -22.52
C VAL A 89 4.71 17.69 -21.56
N LEU A 90 5.34 17.93 -20.41
CA LEU A 90 5.55 16.89 -19.42
C LEU A 90 4.19 16.48 -18.84
N SER A 91 3.79 15.24 -19.13
CA SER A 91 2.52 14.67 -18.65
C SER A 91 2.74 13.30 -18.01
N GLY A 92 1.89 12.97 -17.04
CA GLY A 92 1.95 11.68 -16.34
C GLY A 92 0.58 11.31 -15.76
N GLU A 93 0.17 10.05 -15.93
CA GLU A 93 -1.03 9.51 -15.31
C GLU A 93 -0.67 8.80 -14.01
N ILE A 94 -1.41 9.07 -12.94
CA ILE A 94 -1.25 8.41 -11.63
C ILE A 94 -2.57 7.75 -11.25
N SER A 95 -2.51 6.49 -10.81
CA SER A 95 -3.67 5.75 -10.32
C SER A 95 -3.75 5.81 -8.79
N CYS A 96 -4.79 6.46 -8.26
CA CYS A 96 -5.06 6.52 -6.83
C CYS A 96 -6.06 5.42 -6.44
N ILE A 97 -5.68 4.53 -5.53
CA ILE A 97 -6.55 3.50 -4.96
C ILE A 97 -6.55 3.60 -3.43
N TYR A 98 -7.66 4.01 -2.84
CA TYR A 98 -7.73 4.33 -1.41
C TYR A 98 -9.16 4.18 -0.87
N LYS A 99 -9.32 4.09 0.45
CA LYS A 99 -10.64 4.04 1.10
C LYS A 99 -11.12 5.43 1.50
N ARG A 100 -12.33 5.81 1.09
CA ARG A 100 -13.00 7.04 1.53
C ARG A 100 -14.50 6.84 1.62
N ALA A 101 -15.09 7.35 2.71
CA ALA A 101 -16.52 7.17 3.02
C ALA A 101 -16.99 5.71 2.96
N GLY A 102 -16.16 4.77 3.45
CA GLY A 102 -16.49 3.35 3.53
C GLY A 102 -16.44 2.58 2.21
N ARG A 103 -15.99 3.20 1.11
CA ARG A 103 -15.83 2.55 -0.21
C ARG A 103 -14.38 2.67 -0.70
N THR A 104 -13.95 1.69 -1.48
CA THR A 104 -12.66 1.76 -2.18
C THR A 104 -12.82 2.60 -3.45
N ARG A 105 -12.10 3.72 -3.50
CA ARG A 105 -12.06 4.66 -4.61
C ARG A 105 -10.88 4.33 -5.50
N LYS A 106 -11.10 4.38 -6.81
CA LYS A 106 -10.07 4.11 -7.83
C LYS A 106 -10.21 5.17 -8.92
N ILE A 107 -9.28 6.09 -8.97
CA ILE A 107 -9.37 7.25 -9.86
C ILE A 107 -8.01 7.50 -10.47
N HIS A 108 -7.99 7.74 -11.77
CA HIS A 108 -6.78 8.17 -12.44
C HIS A 108 -6.78 9.69 -12.61
N HIS A 109 -5.60 10.26 -12.53
CA HIS A 109 -5.38 11.69 -12.71
C HIS A 109 -4.23 11.92 -13.67
N LEU A 110 -4.46 12.79 -14.64
CA LEU A 110 -3.45 13.32 -15.54
C LEU A 110 -2.88 14.61 -14.91
N ILE A 111 -1.57 14.64 -14.76
CA ILE A 111 -0.86 15.82 -14.24
C ILE A 111 0.03 16.35 -15.35
N LEU A 112 -0.06 17.65 -15.61
CA LEU A 112 0.86 18.38 -16.48
C LEU A 112 1.83 19.18 -15.60
N MET A 113 3.12 19.10 -15.94
CA MET A 113 4.17 19.77 -15.19
C MET A 113 4.88 20.83 -16.05
N PRO A 114 5.25 21.97 -15.45
CA PRO A 114 5.86 23.08 -16.17
C PRO A 114 7.31 22.80 -16.58
N ASP A 115 8.03 21.98 -15.81
CA ASP A 115 9.45 21.75 -16.02
C ASP A 115 9.92 20.45 -15.35
N MET A 116 11.10 19.98 -15.76
CA MET A 116 11.71 18.75 -15.25
C MET A 116 12.01 18.83 -13.74
N ASP A 117 12.35 20.00 -13.21
CA ASP A 117 12.65 20.16 -11.77
C ASP A 117 11.41 19.93 -10.92
N ALA A 118 10.24 20.42 -11.36
CA ALA A 118 8.95 20.13 -10.74
C ALA A 118 8.63 18.62 -10.80
N VAL A 119 8.89 17.96 -11.93
CA VAL A 119 8.75 16.50 -12.04
C VAL A 119 9.64 15.77 -11.03
N PHE A 120 10.93 16.15 -10.90
CA PHE A 120 11.84 15.54 -9.93
C PHE A 120 11.36 15.72 -8.49
N ARG A 121 10.90 16.91 -8.13
CA ARG A 121 10.35 17.19 -6.80
C ARG A 121 9.09 16.38 -6.52
N LEU A 122 8.20 16.24 -7.51
CA LEU A 122 6.99 15.42 -7.40
C LEU A 122 7.35 13.96 -7.20
N ASN A 123 8.17 13.39 -8.09
CA ASN A 123 8.57 11.99 -8.00
C ASN A 123 9.24 11.69 -6.66
N LYS A 124 10.12 12.59 -6.16
CA LYS A 124 10.74 12.45 -4.84
C LYS A 124 9.74 12.41 -3.67
N LYS A 125 8.61 13.13 -3.77
CA LYS A 125 7.54 13.06 -2.76
C LYS A 125 6.74 11.77 -2.90
N LEU A 126 6.34 11.40 -4.12
CA LEU A 126 5.50 10.23 -4.39
C LEU A 126 6.22 8.90 -4.13
N ASP A 127 7.53 8.84 -4.32
CA ASP A 127 8.37 7.68 -4.06
C ASP A 127 8.35 7.25 -2.57
N ARG A 128 8.09 8.20 -1.66
CA ARG A 128 7.86 7.90 -0.23
C ARG A 128 6.53 7.18 0.02
N ILE A 129 5.60 7.29 -0.91
CA ILE A 129 4.21 6.85 -0.79
C ILE A 129 3.99 5.51 -1.49
N GLY A 130 4.62 5.29 -2.65
CA GLY A 130 4.46 4.05 -3.40
C GLY A 130 5.56 3.85 -4.44
N ASN A 131 5.56 2.67 -5.06
CA ASN A 131 6.59 2.29 -6.02
C ASN A 131 6.36 2.92 -7.39
N LEU A 132 7.21 3.87 -7.79
CA LEU A 132 7.15 4.54 -9.09
C LEU A 132 7.87 3.79 -10.22
N SER A 133 8.67 2.79 -9.89
CA SER A 133 9.57 2.09 -10.84
C SER A 133 8.97 0.86 -11.51
N SER A 134 7.76 0.44 -11.10
CA SER A 134 7.17 -0.84 -11.55
C SER A 134 6.32 -0.73 -12.82
N ASP A 135 5.78 0.46 -13.09
CA ASP A 135 4.86 0.74 -14.18
C ASP A 135 4.95 2.24 -14.52
N GLY A 136 4.78 2.59 -15.80
CA GLY A 136 4.69 3.98 -16.24
C GLY A 136 3.56 4.76 -15.56
N ARG A 137 2.44 4.07 -15.26
CA ARG A 137 1.35 4.57 -14.42
C ARG A 137 1.43 3.95 -13.02
N PRO A 138 2.03 4.64 -12.05
CA PRO A 138 2.13 4.11 -10.69
C PRO A 138 0.75 4.02 -10.02
N ILE A 139 0.58 2.97 -9.21
CA ILE A 139 -0.58 2.81 -8.33
C ILE A 139 -0.17 3.26 -6.93
N LEU A 140 -0.84 4.29 -6.43
CA LEU A 140 -0.59 4.86 -5.12
C LEU A 140 -1.80 4.63 -4.20
N GLY A 141 -1.50 4.21 -2.98
CA GLY A 141 -2.45 4.13 -1.86
C GLY A 141 -2.84 5.50 -1.31
N LEU A 142 -3.07 6.50 -2.17
CA LEU A 142 -3.13 7.90 -1.79
C LEU A 142 -4.47 8.51 -2.17
N ASP A 143 -5.05 9.33 -1.27
CA ASP A 143 -6.26 10.09 -1.56
C ASP A 143 -6.01 11.07 -2.73
N SER A 144 -7.01 11.24 -3.60
CA SER A 144 -6.92 12.15 -4.74
C SER A 144 -6.77 13.62 -4.32
N ARG A 145 -7.36 14.02 -3.18
CA ARG A 145 -7.17 15.34 -2.59
C ARG A 145 -5.71 15.56 -2.16
N ASP A 146 -5.09 14.55 -1.55
CA ASP A 146 -3.70 14.63 -1.09
C ASP A 146 -2.71 14.60 -2.25
N LEU A 147 -3.00 13.85 -3.33
CA LEU A 147 -2.21 13.91 -4.54
C LEU A 147 -2.24 15.31 -5.17
N LEU A 148 -3.41 15.95 -5.20
CA LEU A 148 -3.56 17.33 -5.68
C LEU A 148 -2.78 18.32 -4.80
N GLU A 149 -2.88 18.20 -3.47
CA GLU A 149 -2.09 19.02 -2.54
C GLU A 149 -0.58 18.87 -2.80
N ILE A 150 -0.09 17.63 -2.90
CA ILE A 150 1.33 17.36 -3.19
C ILE A 150 1.77 18.00 -4.50
N ALA A 151 0.96 17.91 -5.56
CA ALA A 151 1.26 18.52 -6.85
C ALA A 151 1.37 20.05 -6.75
N LEU A 152 0.41 20.69 -6.07
CA LEU A 152 0.38 22.13 -5.86
C LEU A 152 1.52 22.63 -4.96
N GLU A 153 1.86 21.89 -3.90
CA GLU A 153 3.00 22.20 -3.03
C GLU A 153 4.35 22.10 -3.76
N VAL A 154 4.46 21.18 -4.71
CA VAL A 154 5.70 21.01 -5.51
C VAL A 154 5.84 22.11 -6.55
N SER A 155 4.73 22.52 -7.14
CA SER A 155 4.65 23.61 -8.10
C SER A 155 3.23 24.14 -8.18
N GLU A 156 3.05 25.42 -7.86
CA GLU A 156 1.76 26.13 -8.05
C GLU A 156 1.34 26.17 -9.53
N ARG A 157 2.29 25.95 -10.46
CA ARG A 157 2.06 25.87 -11.91
C ARG A 157 1.63 24.48 -12.38
N ALA A 158 1.59 23.46 -11.51
CA ALA A 158 1.13 22.13 -11.88
C ALA A 158 -0.35 22.18 -12.28
N PHE A 159 -0.72 21.50 -13.37
CA PHE A 159 -2.10 21.45 -13.83
C PHE A 159 -2.66 20.03 -13.69
N PHE A 160 -3.77 19.91 -12.96
CA PHE A 160 -4.30 18.63 -12.51
C PHE A 160 -5.67 18.36 -13.15
N ILE A 161 -5.79 17.20 -13.81
CA ILE A 161 -6.97 16.82 -14.59
C ILE A 161 -7.41 15.41 -14.15
N PRO A 162 -8.60 15.26 -13.54
CA PRO A 162 -9.22 13.96 -13.38
C PRO A 162 -9.41 13.28 -14.74
N ALA A 163 -8.81 12.10 -14.93
CA ALA A 163 -8.75 11.42 -16.22
C ALA A 163 -9.99 10.55 -16.45
N HIS A 164 -10.40 10.41 -17.72
CA HIS A 164 -11.50 9.54 -18.23
C HIS A 164 -12.67 9.33 -17.24
N ILE A 165 -13.31 10.44 -16.85
CA ILE A 165 -14.13 10.58 -15.64
C ILE A 165 -15.37 9.67 -15.52
N TRP A 166 -15.71 8.85 -16.51
CA TRP A 166 -16.94 8.02 -16.51
C TRP A 166 -16.74 6.51 -16.49
N THR A 167 -15.55 6.03 -16.79
CA THR A 167 -15.31 4.58 -16.90
C THR A 167 -15.70 3.86 -15.61
N PRO A 168 -16.35 2.67 -15.65
CA PRO A 168 -16.97 2.10 -14.45
C PRO A 168 -16.02 1.92 -13.25
N TRP A 169 -14.75 1.62 -13.51
CA TRP A 169 -13.81 1.09 -12.53
C TRP A 169 -12.71 2.05 -12.06
N PHE A 170 -12.25 2.97 -12.90
CA PHE A 170 -11.06 3.80 -12.63
C PHE A 170 -11.31 5.28 -12.93
N SER A 171 -12.41 5.83 -12.45
CA SER A 171 -12.77 7.21 -12.77
C SER A 171 -13.53 7.93 -11.66
N LEU A 172 -13.59 9.25 -11.81
CA LEU A 172 -14.22 10.15 -10.86
C LEU A 172 -15.71 9.86 -10.67
N PHE A 173 -16.47 9.59 -11.73
CA PHE A 173 -17.91 9.31 -11.70
C PHE A 173 -18.26 7.86 -12.05
N GLY A 174 -17.28 6.95 -12.08
CA GLY A 174 -17.48 5.54 -12.40
C GLY A 174 -18.56 4.87 -11.54
N SER A 175 -19.34 3.98 -12.15
CA SER A 175 -20.48 3.31 -11.50
C SER A 175 -20.08 2.35 -10.37
N LYS A 176 -18.81 1.89 -10.32
CA LYS A 176 -18.31 0.97 -9.28
C LYS A 176 -17.48 1.66 -8.21
N SER A 177 -16.51 2.48 -8.60
CA SER A 177 -15.52 3.08 -7.67
C SER A 177 -15.63 4.61 -7.53
N GLY A 178 -16.38 5.27 -8.41
CA GLY A 178 -16.48 6.72 -8.50
C GLY A 178 -17.42 7.36 -7.47
N PHE A 179 -17.32 8.68 -7.36
CA PHE A 179 -18.17 9.56 -6.57
C PHE A 179 -19.41 9.99 -7.36
N ASP A 180 -20.37 10.61 -6.65
CA ASP A 180 -21.53 11.26 -7.29
C ASP A 180 -21.32 12.77 -7.44
N ALA A 181 -20.32 13.35 -6.75
CA ALA A 181 -19.92 14.75 -6.84
C ALA A 181 -18.40 14.94 -6.77
N ILE A 182 -17.87 15.98 -7.42
CA ILE A 182 -16.43 16.27 -7.47
C ILE A 182 -15.90 16.71 -6.10
N GLU A 183 -16.73 17.45 -5.36
CA GLU A 183 -16.45 17.95 -4.02
C GLU A 183 -16.20 16.80 -3.02
N GLU A 184 -16.80 15.62 -3.23
CA GLU A 184 -16.55 14.44 -2.40
C GLU A 184 -15.14 13.88 -2.60
N CYS A 185 -14.54 14.08 -3.78
CA CYS A 185 -13.21 13.62 -4.13
C CYS A 185 -12.14 14.60 -3.64
N PHE A 186 -12.27 15.89 -3.98
CA PHE A 186 -11.21 16.88 -3.75
C PHE A 186 -11.43 17.78 -2.53
N GLY A 187 -12.60 17.74 -1.90
CA GLY A 187 -12.88 18.49 -0.67
C GLY A 187 -12.60 19.98 -0.80
N ASP A 188 -11.79 20.51 0.12
CA ASP A 188 -11.33 21.89 0.18
C ASP A 188 -10.56 22.35 -1.07
N LEU A 189 -9.90 21.43 -1.77
CA LEU A 189 -9.08 21.74 -2.94
C LEU A 189 -9.85 21.68 -4.27
N THR A 190 -11.17 21.45 -4.24
CA THR A 190 -12.01 21.35 -5.45
C THR A 190 -11.91 22.59 -6.36
N SER A 191 -11.66 23.78 -5.80
CA SER A 191 -11.50 25.02 -6.56
C SER A 191 -10.26 25.05 -7.48
N HIS A 192 -9.29 24.15 -7.26
CA HIS A 192 -8.08 24.03 -8.08
C HIS A 192 -8.26 23.12 -9.29
N ILE A 193 -9.40 22.42 -9.39
CA ILE A 193 -9.75 21.65 -10.59
C ILE A 193 -10.40 22.58 -11.60
N HIS A 194 -9.84 22.63 -12.82
CA HIS A 194 -10.32 23.52 -13.88
C HIS A 194 -10.76 22.78 -15.15
N ALA A 195 -10.27 21.55 -15.36
CA ALA A 195 -10.59 20.71 -16.50
C ALA A 195 -10.90 19.27 -16.07
N LEU A 196 -11.69 18.57 -16.87
CA LEU A 196 -12.03 17.15 -16.71
C LEU A 196 -11.85 16.45 -18.05
N GLU A 197 -11.24 15.26 -18.05
CA GLU A 197 -11.08 14.46 -19.27
C GLU A 197 -12.25 13.51 -19.45
N THR A 198 -12.90 13.56 -20.63
CA THR A 198 -14.11 12.78 -20.94
C THR A 198 -13.82 11.28 -21.11
N GLY A 199 -12.76 10.95 -21.84
CA GLY A 199 -12.37 9.60 -22.21
C GLY A 199 -13.25 8.98 -23.29
N LEU A 200 -12.74 7.89 -23.89
CA LEU A 200 -13.20 7.25 -25.13
C LEU A 200 -14.62 6.63 -25.15
N SER A 201 -15.46 6.89 -24.15
CA SER A 201 -16.82 6.32 -24.05
C SER A 201 -17.89 7.36 -23.74
N SER A 202 -17.51 8.64 -23.71
CA SER A 202 -18.41 9.77 -23.54
C SER A 202 -17.98 10.94 -24.42
N ASP A 203 -18.91 11.81 -24.78
CA ASP A 203 -18.65 13.01 -25.57
C ASP A 203 -19.18 14.27 -24.86
N PRO A 204 -18.90 15.49 -25.36
CA PRO A 204 -19.36 16.71 -24.74
C PRO A 204 -20.90 16.80 -24.62
N PRO A 205 -21.73 16.41 -25.61
CA PRO A 205 -23.18 16.31 -25.43
C PRO A 205 -23.60 15.46 -24.23
N MET A 206 -23.09 14.23 -24.08
CA MET A 206 -23.39 13.36 -22.94
C MET A 206 -23.03 14.04 -21.61
N ASN A 207 -21.80 14.55 -21.52
CA ASN A 207 -21.30 15.21 -20.31
C ASN A 207 -22.11 16.46 -19.92
N ARG A 208 -22.55 17.25 -20.91
CA ARG A 208 -23.27 18.50 -20.67
C ARG A 208 -24.75 18.31 -20.33
N LEU A 209 -25.18 17.09 -20.06
CA LEU A 209 -26.44 16.78 -19.39
C LEU A 209 -26.35 16.91 -17.85
N LEU A 210 -25.15 17.07 -17.28
CA LEU A 210 -24.95 17.27 -15.83
C LEU A 210 -24.54 18.72 -15.52
N SER A 211 -25.39 19.49 -14.84
CA SER A 211 -25.12 20.91 -14.54
C SER A 211 -23.94 21.14 -13.59
N ALA A 212 -23.67 20.19 -12.70
CA ALA A 212 -22.58 20.26 -11.74
C ALA A 212 -21.20 20.45 -12.40
N ILE A 213 -21.02 19.99 -13.64
CA ILE A 213 -19.75 20.06 -14.35
C ILE A 213 -19.62 21.21 -15.36
N ASP A 214 -20.63 22.08 -15.51
CA ASP A 214 -20.62 23.24 -16.43
C ASP A 214 -19.46 24.20 -16.17
N LYS A 215 -19.05 24.31 -14.89
CA LYS A 215 -17.96 25.20 -14.48
C LYS A 215 -16.58 24.72 -14.92
N TYR A 216 -16.41 23.44 -15.27
CA TYR A 216 -15.13 22.88 -15.71
C TYR A 216 -15.03 22.84 -17.24
N LEU A 217 -13.81 22.98 -17.76
CA LEU A 217 -13.53 22.72 -19.16
C LEU A 217 -13.53 21.19 -19.40
N LEU A 218 -14.08 20.74 -20.53
CA LEU A 218 -13.91 19.35 -20.97
C LEU A 218 -12.71 19.30 -21.90
N VAL A 219 -11.78 18.40 -21.61
CA VAL A 219 -10.66 18.05 -22.48
C VAL A 219 -10.84 16.62 -22.97
N SER A 220 -10.29 16.32 -24.13
CA SER A 220 -10.39 15.01 -24.77
C SER A 220 -9.01 14.60 -25.25
N ASN A 221 -8.55 13.40 -24.88
CA ASN A 221 -7.20 12.94 -25.13
C ASN A 221 -7.18 11.46 -25.49
N SER A 222 -6.22 11.06 -26.31
CA SER A 222 -6.27 9.74 -26.92
C SER A 222 -6.08 8.58 -25.95
N ASP A 223 -5.46 8.74 -24.78
CA ASP A 223 -5.02 7.63 -23.93
C ASP A 223 -4.21 6.61 -24.78
N ALA A 224 -3.24 7.14 -25.54
CA ALA A 224 -2.54 6.37 -26.57
C ALA A 224 -1.65 5.28 -25.97
N HIS A 225 -2.02 4.02 -26.24
CA HIS A 225 -1.20 2.84 -25.94
C HIS A 225 -0.31 2.40 -27.13
N SER A 226 -0.33 3.14 -28.23
CA SER A 226 0.60 3.01 -29.36
C SER A 226 0.65 4.32 -30.14
N PRO A 227 1.77 4.64 -30.84
CA PRO A 227 1.90 5.90 -31.57
C PRO A 227 0.81 6.12 -32.63
N ALA A 228 0.34 5.04 -33.28
CA ALA A 228 -0.71 5.10 -34.29
C ALA A 228 -2.09 5.55 -33.75
N LYS A 229 -2.31 5.42 -32.43
CA LYS A 229 -3.55 5.80 -31.75
C LYS A 229 -3.60 7.28 -31.35
N LEU A 230 -2.50 8.02 -31.51
CA LEU A 230 -2.48 9.46 -31.26
C LEU A 230 -3.56 10.18 -32.07
N GLY A 231 -4.21 11.16 -31.45
CA GLY A 231 -5.18 12.05 -32.11
C GLY A 231 -6.54 11.43 -32.43
N ARG A 232 -6.84 10.21 -31.95
CA ARG A 232 -8.22 9.70 -31.96
C ARG A 232 -9.16 10.50 -31.05
N GLU A 233 -8.57 11.12 -30.02
CA GLU A 233 -9.12 12.22 -29.25
C GLU A 233 -8.02 13.27 -29.09
N ALA A 234 -8.39 14.55 -29.14
CA ALA A 234 -7.45 15.65 -29.00
C ALA A 234 -8.16 16.98 -28.68
N ASN A 235 -7.37 18.01 -28.40
CA ASN A 235 -7.84 19.34 -28.05
C ASN A 235 -7.41 20.36 -29.10
N ILE A 236 -8.26 21.34 -29.41
CA ILE A 236 -7.99 22.41 -30.36
C ILE A 236 -7.75 23.71 -29.60
N PHE A 237 -6.52 24.19 -29.65
CA PHE A 237 -6.10 25.44 -29.03
C PHE A 237 -5.95 26.55 -30.06
N ASN A 238 -6.15 27.79 -29.61
CA ASN A 238 -5.85 29.02 -30.32
C ASN A 238 -5.14 30.00 -29.40
N THR A 239 -3.89 29.68 -29.06
CA THR A 239 -3.04 30.46 -28.16
C THR A 239 -1.58 30.39 -28.64
N GLU A 240 -0.64 30.92 -27.88
CA GLU A 240 0.80 30.76 -28.15
C GLU A 240 1.29 29.39 -27.67
N LEU A 241 2.34 28.85 -28.32
CA LEU A 241 2.99 27.62 -27.87
C LEU A 241 3.88 27.93 -26.66
N ASP A 242 3.26 27.94 -25.49
CA ASP A 242 3.88 28.19 -24.19
C ASP A 242 3.04 27.51 -23.12
N TYR A 243 3.68 26.85 -22.15
CA TYR A 243 2.99 26.08 -21.12
C TYR A 243 1.95 26.93 -20.36
N ASP A 244 2.34 28.11 -19.89
CA ASP A 244 1.47 28.97 -19.08
C ASP A 244 0.30 29.49 -19.93
N LYS A 245 0.52 29.78 -21.22
CA LYS A 245 -0.53 30.20 -22.15
C LYS A 245 -1.53 29.09 -22.45
N ILE A 246 -1.08 27.84 -22.51
CA ILE A 246 -1.94 26.67 -22.67
C ILE A 246 -2.77 26.43 -21.42
N ILE A 247 -2.15 26.48 -20.24
CA ILE A 247 -2.86 26.34 -18.95
C ILE A 247 -3.87 27.47 -18.76
N GLN A 248 -3.48 28.72 -19.03
CA GLN A 248 -4.40 29.87 -18.97
C GLN A 248 -5.58 29.71 -19.92
N ALA A 249 -5.35 29.19 -21.14
CA ALA A 249 -6.42 28.92 -22.08
C ALA A 249 -7.43 27.90 -21.56
N MET A 250 -6.96 26.88 -20.82
CA MET A 250 -7.84 25.91 -20.18
C MET A 250 -8.61 26.48 -18.98
N ILE A 251 -7.94 27.24 -18.11
CA ILE A 251 -8.55 27.85 -16.91
C ILE A 251 -9.59 28.90 -17.30
N GLN A 252 -9.24 29.82 -18.21
CA GLN A 252 -10.10 30.93 -18.63
C GLN A 252 -11.09 30.52 -19.72
N LYS A 253 -10.92 29.34 -20.33
CA LYS A 253 -11.71 28.83 -21.47
C LYS A 253 -11.63 29.74 -22.71
N SER A 254 -10.65 30.64 -22.76
CA SER A 254 -10.39 31.58 -23.85
C SER A 254 -9.10 31.15 -24.55
N GLY A 255 -9.14 30.94 -25.87
CA GLY A 255 -8.04 30.30 -26.61
C GLY A 255 -8.08 28.77 -26.58
N PHE A 256 -9.16 28.17 -26.06
CA PHE A 256 -9.54 26.77 -26.27
C PHE A 256 -10.79 26.75 -27.16
N GLU A 257 -10.70 26.16 -28.35
CA GLU A 257 -11.76 26.24 -29.38
C GLU A 257 -12.72 25.06 -29.29
N GLY A 258 -12.22 23.88 -28.94
CA GLY A 258 -13.03 22.66 -28.93
C GLY A 258 -12.20 21.38 -28.83
N THR A 259 -12.87 20.26 -28.98
CA THR A 259 -12.27 18.91 -28.90
C THR A 259 -12.49 18.11 -30.18
N ILE A 260 -11.58 17.18 -30.43
CA ILE A 260 -11.73 16.08 -31.38
C ILE A 260 -12.07 14.86 -30.54
N GLU A 261 -13.18 14.22 -30.87
CA GLU A 261 -13.77 13.15 -30.08
C GLU A 261 -13.75 11.82 -30.83
N PHE A 262 -13.55 10.76 -30.06
CA PHE A 262 -13.85 9.41 -30.48
C PHE A 262 -15.37 9.19 -30.40
N PHE A 263 -15.93 8.38 -31.29
CA PHE A 263 -17.35 8.04 -31.19
C PHE A 263 -17.59 7.27 -29.89
N PRO A 264 -18.41 7.78 -28.96
CA PRO A 264 -18.57 7.15 -27.65
C PRO A 264 -19.11 5.72 -27.78
N GLU A 265 -19.91 5.43 -28.83
CA GLU A 265 -20.45 4.11 -29.11
C GLU A 265 -19.36 3.08 -29.48
N GLU A 266 -18.22 3.50 -30.02
CA GLU A 266 -17.09 2.61 -30.25
C GLU A 266 -16.38 2.26 -28.93
N GLY A 267 -16.57 3.08 -27.89
CA GLY A 267 -16.01 2.90 -26.56
C GLY A 267 -16.38 1.57 -25.90
N LYS A 268 -15.39 0.95 -25.24
CA LYS A 268 -15.52 -0.38 -24.61
C LYS A 268 -16.66 -0.55 -23.59
N TYR A 269 -17.09 0.54 -22.99
CA TYR A 269 -18.01 0.55 -21.86
C TYR A 269 -19.20 1.50 -22.11
N HIS A 270 -19.54 1.78 -23.37
CA HIS A 270 -20.60 2.73 -23.69
C HIS A 270 -21.96 2.25 -23.18
N PHE A 271 -22.41 1.06 -23.61
CA PHE A 271 -23.64 0.42 -23.18
C PHE A 271 -23.44 -0.50 -21.98
N ASP A 272 -24.57 -0.82 -21.33
CA ASP A 272 -24.59 -1.86 -20.31
C ASP A 272 -24.43 -3.23 -20.98
N GLY A 273 -23.77 -4.16 -20.30
CA GLY A 273 -23.70 -5.49 -20.87
C GLY A 273 -23.03 -6.56 -20.03
N HIS A 274 -23.02 -7.75 -20.63
CA HIS A 274 -22.36 -8.94 -20.11
C HIS A 274 -21.71 -9.69 -21.26
N ARG A 275 -20.39 -9.54 -21.37
CA ARG A 275 -19.54 -10.02 -22.47
C ARG A 275 -19.68 -11.51 -22.70
N LYS A 276 -19.68 -12.31 -21.62
CA LYS A 276 -19.74 -13.79 -21.71
C LYS A 276 -21.05 -14.29 -22.34
N CYS A 277 -22.14 -13.54 -22.17
CA CYS A 277 -23.44 -13.87 -22.76
C CYS A 277 -23.72 -13.11 -24.06
N GLN A 278 -22.80 -12.24 -24.50
CA GLN A 278 -23.01 -11.32 -25.62
C GLN A 278 -24.30 -10.50 -25.48
N VAL A 279 -24.64 -10.14 -24.24
CA VAL A 279 -25.80 -9.28 -23.96
C VAL A 279 -25.31 -7.84 -23.91
N ARG A 280 -25.93 -7.01 -24.73
CA ARG A 280 -25.74 -5.56 -24.81
C ARG A 280 -27.10 -4.90 -24.70
N LEU A 281 -27.26 -3.97 -23.76
CA LEU A 281 -28.53 -3.32 -23.47
C LEU A 281 -28.37 -1.81 -23.36
N HIS A 282 -29.34 -1.09 -23.90
CA HIS A 282 -29.48 0.34 -23.64
C HIS A 282 -29.90 0.54 -22.17
N PRO A 283 -29.51 1.65 -21.49
CA PRO A 283 -29.84 1.90 -20.08
C PRO A 283 -31.32 1.69 -19.71
N ARG A 284 -32.23 2.12 -20.61
CA ARG A 284 -33.68 1.88 -20.46
C ARG A 284 -34.05 0.40 -20.41
N GLU A 285 -33.48 -0.41 -21.30
CA GLU A 285 -33.71 -1.86 -21.32
C GLU A 285 -33.09 -2.51 -20.07
N THR A 286 -31.91 -2.06 -19.64
CA THR A 286 -31.29 -2.55 -18.39
C THR A 286 -32.18 -2.31 -17.18
N ARG A 287 -32.86 -1.17 -17.10
CA ARG A 287 -33.84 -0.88 -16.03
C ARG A 287 -35.04 -1.83 -16.10
N ASP A 288 -35.49 -2.20 -17.30
CA ASP A 288 -36.57 -3.18 -17.48
C ASP A 288 -36.17 -4.60 -17.01
N TYR A 289 -34.88 -4.92 -17.01
CA TYR A 289 -34.31 -6.18 -16.49
C TYR A 289 -33.71 -6.05 -15.08
N ASP A 290 -34.00 -4.98 -14.34
CA ASP A 290 -33.49 -4.73 -12.98
C ASP A 290 -31.95 -4.81 -12.86
N GLY A 291 -31.22 -4.46 -13.91
CA GLY A 291 -29.76 -4.54 -13.93
C GLY A 291 -29.19 -5.95 -14.04
N ILE A 292 -30.01 -6.95 -14.38
CA ILE A 292 -29.63 -8.36 -14.46
C ILE A 292 -29.59 -8.82 -15.93
N CYS A 293 -28.63 -9.67 -16.26
CA CYS A 293 -28.48 -10.26 -17.58
C CYS A 293 -29.64 -11.24 -17.86
N PRO A 294 -30.47 -11.03 -18.90
CA PRO A 294 -31.59 -11.89 -19.24
C PRO A 294 -31.19 -13.32 -19.66
N SER A 295 -29.92 -13.53 -20.03
CA SER A 295 -29.41 -14.83 -20.49
C SER A 295 -28.98 -15.74 -19.34
N CYS A 296 -28.35 -15.20 -18.29
CA CYS A 296 -27.73 -16.01 -17.24
C CYS A 296 -28.12 -15.62 -15.81
N GLY A 297 -28.90 -14.54 -15.61
CA GLY A 297 -29.34 -14.09 -14.29
C GLY A 297 -28.26 -13.41 -13.44
N LYS A 298 -27.06 -13.14 -13.97
CA LYS A 298 -25.99 -12.40 -13.28
C LYS A 298 -26.13 -10.88 -13.48
N PRO A 299 -25.62 -10.02 -12.57
CA PRO A 299 -25.62 -8.58 -12.76
C PRO A 299 -24.96 -8.15 -14.07
N LEU A 300 -25.40 -7.04 -14.67
CA LEU A 300 -24.77 -6.41 -15.83
C LEU A 300 -23.67 -5.43 -15.40
N THR A 301 -22.67 -5.24 -16.24
CA THR A 301 -21.73 -4.12 -16.11
C THR A 301 -22.45 -2.86 -16.56
N ILE A 302 -22.62 -1.91 -15.64
CA ILE A 302 -23.25 -0.62 -15.94
C ILE A 302 -22.27 0.25 -16.72
N GLY A 303 -22.64 0.57 -17.95
CA GLY A 303 -21.87 1.37 -18.90
C GLY A 303 -21.95 2.87 -18.63
N VAL A 304 -21.17 3.61 -19.41
CA VAL A 304 -20.98 5.05 -19.30
C VAL A 304 -22.27 5.79 -19.61
N LEU A 305 -23.01 5.40 -20.66
CA LEU A 305 -24.28 6.05 -21.00
C LEU A 305 -25.28 5.99 -19.84
N HIS A 306 -25.40 4.82 -19.20
CA HIS A 306 -26.28 4.65 -18.04
C HIS A 306 -25.83 5.55 -16.89
N ARG A 307 -24.53 5.55 -16.57
CA ARG A 307 -24.02 6.33 -15.45
C ARG A 307 -24.17 7.83 -15.66
N VAL A 308 -23.96 8.32 -16.89
CA VAL A 308 -24.23 9.70 -17.27
C VAL A 308 -25.71 10.02 -17.08
N GLU A 309 -26.63 9.21 -17.63
CA GLU A 309 -28.08 9.41 -17.46
C GLU A 309 -28.50 9.43 -15.98
N ALA A 310 -27.88 8.58 -15.16
CA ALA A 310 -28.20 8.47 -13.73
C ALA A 310 -27.82 9.71 -12.92
N LEU A 311 -26.75 10.42 -13.31
CA LEU A 311 -26.32 11.65 -12.65
C LEU A 311 -26.89 12.91 -13.32
N SER A 312 -27.32 12.83 -14.58
CA SER A 312 -27.81 13.97 -15.35
C SER A 312 -29.05 14.62 -14.71
N ASP A 313 -29.12 15.94 -14.78
CA ASP A 313 -30.19 16.76 -14.20
C ASP A 313 -30.98 17.56 -15.25
N ARG A 314 -30.75 17.28 -16.54
CA ARG A 314 -31.44 17.89 -17.69
C ARG A 314 -31.41 16.96 -18.91
N ASP A 315 -32.36 17.15 -19.81
CA ASP A 315 -32.51 16.36 -21.04
C ASP A 315 -31.81 16.97 -22.26
N ILE A 316 -31.46 18.26 -22.18
CA ILE A 316 -30.86 19.01 -23.30
C ILE A 316 -29.44 19.45 -22.88
N PRO A 317 -28.40 19.11 -23.65
CA PRO A 317 -27.03 19.43 -23.29
C PRO A 317 -26.73 20.93 -23.45
N LYS A 318 -25.98 21.49 -22.49
CA LYS A 318 -25.49 22.87 -22.56
C LYS A 318 -24.06 22.92 -23.12
N LEU A 319 -23.94 22.96 -24.44
CA LEU A 319 -22.65 23.06 -25.11
C LEU A 319 -22.10 24.50 -25.03
N ALA A 320 -20.83 24.63 -24.69
CA ALA A 320 -20.12 25.91 -24.59
C ALA A 320 -18.96 26.06 -25.59
N LYS A 321 -18.54 24.94 -26.21
CA LYS A 321 -17.45 24.82 -27.17
C LYS A 321 -17.85 23.82 -28.25
N ASP A 322 -17.25 23.94 -29.42
CA ASP A 322 -17.47 23.02 -30.53
C ASP A 322 -16.73 21.70 -30.29
N PHE A 323 -17.17 20.65 -30.96
CA PHE A 323 -16.50 19.35 -30.96
C PHE A 323 -16.68 18.66 -32.32
N LEU A 324 -15.79 17.73 -32.64
CA LEU A 324 -15.81 16.97 -33.90
C LEU A 324 -15.59 15.48 -33.61
N CYS A 325 -16.53 14.63 -34.00
CA CYS A 325 -16.35 13.18 -33.93
C CYS A 325 -15.66 12.67 -35.20
N LEU A 326 -14.48 12.07 -35.07
CA LEU A 326 -13.68 11.60 -36.20
C LEU A 326 -13.42 10.09 -36.14
N ILE A 327 -13.40 9.46 -37.32
CA ILE A 327 -12.93 8.10 -37.54
C ILE A 327 -11.50 8.19 -38.07
N PRO A 328 -10.51 7.47 -37.50
CA PRO A 328 -9.14 7.48 -38.00
C PRO A 328 -9.07 7.15 -39.50
N LEU A 329 -8.21 7.84 -40.25
CA LEU A 329 -8.14 7.69 -41.70
C LEU A 329 -7.82 6.26 -42.12
N THR A 330 -7.02 5.55 -41.33
CA THR A 330 -6.70 4.14 -41.57
C THR A 330 -7.93 3.23 -41.47
N GLU A 331 -8.88 3.53 -40.58
CA GLU A 331 -10.13 2.77 -40.45
C GLU A 331 -11.07 3.07 -41.63
N ILE A 332 -11.16 4.34 -42.05
CA ILE A 332 -11.93 4.71 -43.27
C ILE A 332 -11.37 3.99 -44.50
N LEU A 333 -10.05 3.99 -44.67
CA LEU A 333 -9.39 3.30 -45.77
C LEU A 333 -9.55 1.78 -45.69
N ALA A 334 -9.50 1.20 -44.49
CA ALA A 334 -9.76 -0.21 -44.26
C ALA A 334 -11.16 -0.60 -44.74
N GLU A 335 -12.16 0.21 -44.39
CA GLU A 335 -13.54 0.00 -44.82
C GLU A 335 -13.70 0.10 -46.34
N ILE A 336 -13.12 1.15 -46.97
CA ILE A 336 -13.20 1.36 -48.42
C ILE A 336 -12.49 0.26 -49.20
N LEU A 337 -11.32 -0.19 -48.72
CA LEU A 337 -10.48 -1.16 -49.40
C LEU A 337 -10.84 -2.62 -49.07
N ASP A 338 -11.86 -2.81 -48.23
CA ASP A 338 -12.39 -4.08 -47.72
C ASP A 338 -11.29 -4.98 -47.15
N CYS A 339 -10.48 -4.43 -46.24
CA CYS A 339 -9.38 -5.14 -45.60
C CYS A 339 -9.08 -4.55 -44.22
N GLY A 340 -8.22 -5.21 -43.43
CA GLY A 340 -7.90 -4.71 -42.09
C GLY A 340 -7.06 -3.40 -42.10
N PRO A 341 -7.19 -2.54 -41.08
CA PRO A 341 -6.47 -1.26 -40.98
C PRO A 341 -4.95 -1.41 -40.88
N SER A 342 -4.46 -2.56 -40.42
CA SER A 342 -3.03 -2.86 -40.31
C SER A 342 -2.41 -3.45 -41.57
N THR A 343 -3.13 -3.51 -42.69
CA THR A 343 -2.62 -4.10 -43.94
C THR A 343 -1.65 -3.17 -44.66
N LYS A 344 -0.68 -3.75 -45.40
CA LYS A 344 0.25 -2.96 -46.24
C LYS A 344 -0.48 -2.11 -47.29
N LYS A 345 -1.64 -2.56 -47.76
CA LYS A 345 -2.49 -1.86 -48.72
C LYS A 345 -3.02 -0.54 -48.13
N VAL A 346 -3.57 -0.59 -46.91
CA VAL A 346 -4.02 0.61 -46.17
C VAL A 346 -2.84 1.50 -45.85
N ALA A 347 -1.72 0.94 -45.39
CA ALA A 347 -0.52 1.73 -45.08
C ALA A 347 0.02 2.51 -46.29
N SER A 348 0.07 1.88 -47.49
CA SER A 348 0.49 2.57 -48.72
C SER A 348 -0.46 3.70 -49.08
N ALA A 349 -1.77 3.42 -49.09
CA ALA A 349 -2.79 4.43 -49.40
C ALA A 349 -2.77 5.60 -48.39
N TYR A 350 -2.54 5.30 -47.12
CA TYR A 350 -2.40 6.30 -46.07
C TYR A 350 -1.19 7.21 -46.33
N GLU A 351 0.00 6.67 -46.58
CA GLU A 351 1.20 7.47 -46.87
C GLU A 351 1.08 8.28 -48.16
N GLU A 352 0.46 7.73 -49.20
CA GLU A 352 0.17 8.44 -50.46
C GLU A 352 -0.73 9.65 -50.23
N LEU A 353 -1.81 9.49 -49.46
CA LEU A 353 -2.72 10.58 -49.11
C LEU A 353 -2.04 11.63 -48.23
N LEU A 354 -1.22 11.21 -47.26
CA LEU A 354 -0.44 12.15 -46.47
C LEU A 354 0.49 12.97 -47.36
N GLY A 355 1.20 12.33 -48.29
CA GLY A 355 2.08 13.00 -49.25
C GLY A 355 1.35 14.00 -50.15
N ALA A 356 0.13 13.69 -50.58
CA ALA A 356 -0.65 14.51 -51.50
C ALA A 356 -1.42 15.65 -50.81
N LEU A 357 -2.02 15.40 -49.65
CA LEU A 357 -2.99 16.29 -49.00
C LEU A 357 -2.52 16.86 -47.66
N GLY A 358 -1.44 16.34 -47.08
CA GLY A 358 -0.92 16.76 -45.77
C GLY A 358 -1.35 15.85 -44.62
N PRO A 359 -1.17 16.29 -43.36
CA PRO A 359 -1.40 15.47 -42.18
C PRO A 359 -2.83 14.93 -42.03
N GLU A 360 -3.00 13.80 -41.35
CA GLU A 360 -4.28 13.09 -41.23
C GLU A 360 -5.44 13.97 -40.74
N LEU A 361 -5.27 14.68 -39.62
CA LEU A 361 -6.35 15.50 -39.06
C LEU A 361 -6.72 16.67 -39.98
N HIS A 362 -5.76 17.19 -40.76
CA HIS A 362 -6.06 18.19 -41.79
C HIS A 362 -6.92 17.59 -42.92
N ILE A 363 -6.61 16.36 -43.36
CA ILE A 363 -7.43 15.61 -44.33
C ILE A 363 -8.85 15.42 -43.79
N LEU A 364 -8.98 14.92 -42.57
CA LEU A 364 -10.26 14.60 -41.96
C LEU A 364 -11.11 15.85 -41.68
N MET A 365 -10.51 16.99 -41.32
CA MET A 365 -11.25 18.17 -40.86
C MET A 365 -11.41 19.27 -41.92
N GLU A 366 -10.40 19.54 -42.73
CA GLU A 366 -10.31 20.81 -43.48
C GLU A 366 -10.25 20.65 -45.00
N VAL A 367 -9.71 19.54 -45.51
CA VAL A 367 -9.58 19.31 -46.97
C VAL A 367 -10.96 19.33 -47.64
N GLN A 368 -11.05 20.03 -48.77
CA GLN A 368 -12.28 20.20 -49.54
C GLN A 368 -12.63 18.92 -50.32
N PRO A 369 -13.92 18.57 -50.47
CA PRO A 369 -14.36 17.34 -51.13
C PRO A 369 -13.78 17.13 -52.53
N GLY A 370 -13.62 18.21 -53.31
CA GLY A 370 -13.10 18.13 -54.68
C GLY A 370 -11.61 17.80 -54.76
N ASP A 371 -10.79 18.24 -53.81
CA ASP A 371 -9.36 17.89 -53.77
C ASP A 371 -9.14 16.50 -53.15
N MET A 372 -10.00 16.13 -52.21
CA MET A 372 -10.07 14.77 -51.66
C MET A 372 -10.45 13.73 -52.72
N GLU A 373 -11.41 14.04 -53.59
CA GLU A 373 -11.82 13.17 -54.69
C GLU A 373 -10.69 12.94 -55.70
N LYS A 374 -9.92 13.99 -56.03
CA LYS A 374 -8.77 13.89 -56.95
C LYS A 374 -7.66 12.99 -56.39
N ALA A 375 -7.39 13.06 -55.09
CA ALA A 375 -6.27 12.36 -54.47
C ALA A 375 -6.63 10.95 -53.96
N GLY A 376 -7.84 10.76 -53.43
CA GLY A 376 -8.27 9.50 -52.79
C GLY A 376 -9.55 8.88 -53.36
N GLY A 377 -10.11 9.46 -54.41
CA GLY A 377 -11.30 8.94 -55.10
C GLY A 377 -12.63 9.34 -54.46
N VAL A 378 -13.71 9.07 -55.19
CA VAL A 378 -15.09 9.44 -54.83
C VAL A 378 -15.53 8.81 -53.52
N LEU A 379 -15.17 7.54 -53.28
CA LEU A 379 -15.57 6.82 -52.07
C LEU A 379 -14.96 7.44 -50.81
N LEU A 380 -13.68 7.84 -50.84
CA LEU A 380 -13.05 8.51 -49.70
C LEU A 380 -13.67 9.88 -49.42
N SER A 381 -13.92 10.66 -50.48
CA SER A 381 -14.58 11.97 -50.36
C SER A 381 -15.97 11.85 -49.74
N LYS A 382 -16.79 10.90 -50.20
CA LYS A 382 -18.12 10.62 -49.65
C LYS A 382 -18.06 10.07 -48.22
N ALA A 383 -17.07 9.22 -47.91
CA ALA A 383 -16.87 8.65 -46.58
C ALA A 383 -16.59 9.76 -45.55
N ILE A 384 -15.66 10.66 -45.85
CA ILE A 384 -15.30 11.76 -44.97
C ILE A 384 -16.46 12.78 -44.87
N ASP A 385 -17.17 13.06 -45.95
CA ASP A 385 -18.36 13.93 -45.90
C ASP A 385 -19.46 13.36 -44.99
N ARG A 386 -19.75 12.06 -45.07
CA ARG A 386 -20.67 11.37 -44.15
C ARG A 386 -20.24 11.48 -42.70
N MET A 387 -18.96 11.21 -42.43
CA MET A 387 -18.39 11.33 -41.09
C MET A 387 -18.55 12.76 -40.55
N ARG A 388 -18.18 13.78 -41.34
CA ARG A 388 -18.32 15.20 -40.96
C ARG A 388 -19.77 15.61 -40.68
N GLN A 389 -20.73 14.98 -41.34
CA GLN A 389 -22.16 15.18 -41.13
C GLN A 389 -22.75 14.27 -40.03
N ASN A 390 -21.92 13.49 -39.33
CA ASN A 390 -22.31 12.51 -38.32
C ASN A 390 -23.29 11.43 -38.84
N GLN A 391 -23.23 11.13 -40.14
CA GLN A 391 -24.03 10.11 -40.82
C GLN A 391 -23.29 8.77 -40.79
N VAL A 392 -23.23 8.16 -39.62
CA VAL A 392 -22.52 6.89 -39.36
C VAL A 392 -23.46 5.80 -38.87
N ILE A 393 -23.12 4.55 -39.17
CA ILE A 393 -23.76 3.34 -38.64
C ILE A 393 -23.02 2.94 -37.38
N ARG A 394 -23.76 2.72 -36.29
CA ARG A 394 -23.20 2.48 -34.96
C ARG A 394 -23.52 1.07 -34.50
N GLU A 395 -22.52 0.37 -33.99
CA GLU A 395 -22.68 -0.82 -33.17
C GLU A 395 -21.96 -0.59 -31.85
N GLU A 396 -22.69 -0.61 -30.75
CA GLU A 396 -22.21 -0.10 -29.48
C GLU A 396 -21.27 -1.10 -28.77
N GLY A 397 -20.22 -0.59 -28.13
CA GLY A 397 -19.34 -1.33 -27.24
C GLY A 397 -19.95 -1.53 -25.86
N TYR A 398 -19.53 -2.59 -25.18
CA TYR A 398 -20.06 -3.01 -23.87
C TYR A 398 -19.08 -3.96 -23.15
N ASP A 399 -19.05 -3.90 -21.81
CA ASP A 399 -18.32 -4.83 -20.93
C ASP A 399 -16.88 -5.18 -21.39
N GLY A 400 -16.13 -4.17 -21.83
CA GLY A 400 -14.73 -4.29 -22.25
C GLY A 400 -14.50 -4.55 -23.75
N GLU A 401 -15.57 -4.75 -24.54
CA GLU A 401 -15.53 -4.90 -25.99
C GLU A 401 -15.76 -3.56 -26.69
N TYR A 402 -14.85 -3.19 -27.61
CA TYR A 402 -15.05 -2.02 -28.47
C TYR A 402 -16.26 -2.24 -29.38
N GLY A 403 -17.02 -1.17 -29.60
CA GLY A 403 -18.03 -1.11 -30.64
C GLY A 403 -17.41 -0.97 -32.03
N THR A 404 -18.25 -0.76 -33.04
CA THR A 404 -17.81 -0.46 -34.40
C THR A 404 -18.61 0.70 -34.99
N ILE A 405 -17.91 1.58 -35.71
CA ILE A 405 -18.51 2.66 -36.48
C ILE A 405 -18.23 2.39 -37.96
N ARG A 406 -19.27 2.43 -38.80
CA ARG A 406 -19.16 2.21 -40.25
C ARG A 406 -19.79 3.36 -41.03
N LEU A 407 -19.25 3.62 -42.21
CA LEU A 407 -19.71 4.68 -43.11
C LEU A 407 -20.63 4.18 -44.22
N PHE A 408 -20.60 2.89 -44.53
CA PHE A 408 -21.41 2.27 -45.57
C PHE A 408 -22.06 0.97 -45.11
N GLU A 409 -23.29 0.74 -45.56
CA GLU A 409 -23.88 -0.61 -45.55
C GLU A 409 -23.14 -1.51 -46.54
N GLU A 410 -23.00 -2.81 -46.23
CA GLU A 410 -22.29 -3.77 -47.11
C GLU A 410 -22.83 -3.75 -48.55
N THR A 411 -24.16 -3.68 -48.69
CA THR A 411 -24.83 -3.65 -50.01
C THR A 411 -24.69 -2.32 -50.76
N GLU A 412 -24.47 -1.21 -50.05
CA GLU A 412 -24.28 0.11 -50.66
C GLU A 412 -22.86 0.26 -51.21
N ARG A 413 -21.86 -0.29 -50.51
CA ARG A 413 -20.46 -0.30 -50.94
C ARG A 413 -20.29 -1.02 -52.27
N ASP A 414 -20.86 -2.23 -52.38
CA ASP A 414 -20.85 -3.03 -53.62
C ASP A 414 -21.59 -2.34 -54.77
N ALA A 415 -22.65 -1.58 -54.49
CA ALA A 415 -23.39 -0.83 -55.49
C ALA A 415 -22.63 0.41 -56.00
N LEU A 416 -21.87 1.09 -55.14
CA LEU A 416 -21.06 2.26 -55.50
C LEU A 416 -19.75 1.85 -56.21
N VAL A 417 -19.17 0.71 -55.84
CA VAL A 417 -18.05 0.08 -56.58
C VAL A 417 -18.55 -0.51 -57.89
N GLY A 418 -19.74 -1.13 -57.89
CA GLY A 418 -20.38 -1.81 -59.02
C GLY A 418 -21.08 -0.90 -60.03
N GLN A 419 -21.44 0.34 -59.68
CA GLN A 419 -21.95 1.33 -60.65
C GLN A 419 -20.90 1.75 -61.69
N PHE A 420 -19.62 1.45 -61.45
CA PHE A 420 -18.54 1.55 -62.45
C PHE A 420 -18.24 0.22 -63.18
N ALA A 421 -18.92 -0.87 -62.82
CA ALA A 421 -18.86 -2.17 -63.48
C ALA A 421 -20.26 -2.58 -64.00
N LEU A 422 -20.69 -1.91 -65.06
CA LEU A 422 -21.88 -2.29 -65.83
C LEU A 422 -21.75 -3.74 -66.36
N PHE A 423 -22.85 -4.50 -66.21
CA PHE A 423 -23.20 -5.82 -66.78
C PHE A 423 -23.14 -7.05 -65.83
N GLN A 424 -24.33 -7.43 -65.34
CA GLN A 424 -24.90 -8.78 -65.07
C GLN A 424 -25.43 -9.07 -63.64
N PRO A 425 -26.49 -9.90 -63.50
CA PRO A 425 -27.58 -9.66 -62.56
C PRO A 425 -27.47 -10.38 -61.20
N SER A 426 -28.06 -9.73 -60.19
CA SER A 426 -28.10 -10.12 -58.78
C SER A 426 -28.82 -11.45 -58.48
N LYS A 427 -28.27 -12.26 -57.57
CA LYS A 427 -29.00 -13.34 -56.88
C LYS A 427 -29.52 -12.87 -55.52
N ARG A 428 -30.84 -12.97 -55.33
CA ARG A 428 -31.56 -12.70 -54.06
C ARG A 428 -31.12 -13.67 -52.94
N LYS A 429 -30.94 -13.15 -51.72
CA LYS A 429 -30.97 -13.92 -50.46
C LYS A 429 -32.25 -13.63 -49.66
N LYS A 430 -32.70 -14.65 -48.92
CA LYS A 430 -33.97 -14.73 -48.18
C LYS A 430 -33.94 -13.94 -46.85
N PRO A 431 -35.10 -13.52 -46.31
CA PRO A 431 -35.17 -12.81 -45.03
C PRO A 431 -35.03 -13.77 -43.84
N MET A 432 -34.29 -13.33 -42.82
CA MET A 432 -34.13 -14.01 -41.53
C MET A 432 -35.24 -13.58 -40.57
N GLN A 433 -35.96 -14.54 -40.00
CA GLN A 433 -37.09 -14.32 -39.10
C GLN A 433 -36.63 -13.81 -37.73
N LYS A 434 -37.19 -12.68 -37.27
CA LYS A 434 -37.19 -12.29 -35.85
C LYS A 434 -38.09 -13.26 -35.09
N LYS A 435 -37.56 -13.88 -34.03
CA LYS A 435 -38.34 -14.62 -33.02
C LYS A 435 -38.88 -13.64 -31.99
N GLU A 436 -40.20 -13.45 -31.99
CA GLU A 436 -40.92 -12.85 -30.86
C GLU A 436 -41.02 -13.89 -29.74
N LEU A 437 -40.79 -13.45 -28.49
CA LEU A 437 -41.06 -14.22 -27.28
C LEU A 437 -42.29 -13.65 -26.56
N PRO A 438 -43.07 -14.49 -25.86
CA PRO A 438 -44.43 -14.15 -25.44
C PRO A 438 -44.43 -13.31 -24.17
N ALA A 439 -45.28 -12.29 -24.15
CA ALA A 439 -45.71 -11.59 -22.95
C ALA A 439 -46.57 -12.52 -22.09
N ASP A 440 -46.22 -12.69 -20.80
CA ASP A 440 -47.22 -12.68 -19.72
C ASP A 440 -46.65 -12.77 -18.29
N LYS A 441 -47.35 -12.04 -17.41
CA LYS A 441 -47.47 -12.13 -15.94
C LYS A 441 -46.48 -11.39 -15.04
N VAL A 442 -46.86 -10.13 -14.82
CA VAL A 442 -46.54 -9.27 -13.67
C VAL A 442 -46.98 -9.91 -12.35
N ALA A 443 -46.06 -10.00 -11.38
CA ALA A 443 -46.36 -10.23 -9.97
C ALA A 443 -45.76 -9.08 -9.13
N ALA A 444 -46.65 -8.32 -8.48
CA ALA A 444 -46.31 -7.18 -7.64
C ALA A 444 -45.93 -7.59 -6.20
N LYS A 445 -44.98 -6.84 -5.59
CA LYS A 445 -44.71 -6.58 -4.14
C LYS A 445 -43.20 -6.66 -3.86
N LYS A 446 -42.51 -5.80 -3.08
CA LYS A 446 -42.88 -4.83 -2.03
C LYS A 446 -41.70 -3.85 -1.88
N THR A 447 -41.99 -2.55 -1.80
CA THR A 447 -41.05 -1.49 -1.43
C THR A 447 -40.58 -1.60 0.02
N ARG A 448 -39.27 -1.64 0.27
CA ARG A 448 -38.67 -1.36 1.59
C ARG A 448 -38.19 0.09 1.62
N LYS A 449 -38.70 0.86 2.59
CA LYS A 449 -38.26 2.24 2.85
C LYS A 449 -36.89 2.26 3.54
N PRO A 450 -36.03 3.25 3.26
CA PRO A 450 -34.85 3.53 4.07
C PRO A 450 -35.29 4.08 5.43
N GLN A 451 -34.64 3.64 6.51
CA GLN A 451 -34.78 4.28 7.82
C GLN A 451 -33.61 5.24 8.00
N ASP A 452 -33.97 6.50 8.26
CA ASP A 452 -33.08 7.61 8.57
C ASP A 452 -32.56 7.48 10.02
N PRO A 453 -31.33 7.94 10.31
CA PRO A 453 -30.66 7.76 11.58
C PRO A 453 -31.04 8.90 12.55
N GLY A 454 -31.43 8.53 13.76
CA GLY A 454 -31.61 9.52 14.81
C GLY A 454 -32.00 8.91 16.14
N GLN A 455 -31.06 8.90 17.09
CA GLN A 455 -31.18 9.70 18.31
C GLN A 455 -29.96 9.55 19.22
N SER A 456 -29.66 10.65 19.89
CA SER A 456 -28.53 11.02 20.73
C SER A 456 -28.79 10.81 22.23
N LEU A 457 -27.71 10.61 23.03
CA LEU A 457 -27.32 11.30 24.29
C LEU A 457 -26.29 10.46 25.09
N PRO A 458 -25.46 11.08 25.96
CA PRO A 458 -24.13 10.58 26.30
C PRO A 458 -24.20 9.34 27.19
N SER A 459 -23.71 8.21 26.68
CA SER A 459 -23.35 7.06 27.49
C SER A 459 -22.26 7.44 28.48
N GLU A 460 -22.33 6.96 29.73
CA GLU A 460 -21.17 6.99 30.65
C GLU A 460 -19.91 6.56 29.88
N PRO A 461 -18.93 7.44 29.65
CA PRO A 461 -17.86 7.18 28.68
C PRO A 461 -16.97 6.00 29.09
N ILE A 462 -16.83 5.77 30.40
CA ILE A 462 -16.01 4.67 30.94
C ILE A 462 -16.79 3.34 30.99
N LEU A 463 -18.02 3.30 31.53
CA LEU A 463 -18.73 2.03 31.75
C LEU A 463 -19.72 1.67 30.63
N GLY A 464 -20.24 2.66 29.91
CA GLY A 464 -21.21 2.48 28.83
C GLY A 464 -20.79 1.53 27.70
N PRO A 465 -19.53 1.55 27.22
CA PRO A 465 -19.10 0.68 26.12
C PRO A 465 -18.72 -0.74 26.54
N LEU A 466 -18.72 -1.07 27.83
CA LEU A 466 -18.21 -2.35 28.36
C LEU A 466 -19.29 -3.44 28.41
N ASN A 467 -18.92 -4.68 28.08
CA ASN A 467 -19.77 -5.83 28.32
C ASN A 467 -19.78 -6.25 29.81
N PRO A 468 -20.65 -7.19 30.25
CA PRO A 468 -20.74 -7.59 31.65
C PRO A 468 -19.42 -8.07 32.25
N GLU A 469 -18.66 -8.89 31.52
CA GLU A 469 -17.39 -9.45 31.99
C GLU A 469 -16.29 -8.37 32.11
N GLN A 470 -16.21 -7.45 31.14
CA GLN A 470 -15.31 -6.30 31.17
C GLN A 470 -15.68 -5.32 32.28
N ARG A 471 -16.98 -5.08 32.48
CA ARG A 471 -17.48 -4.22 33.57
C ARG A 471 -17.16 -4.84 34.93
N GLU A 472 -17.27 -6.15 35.08
CA GLU A 472 -16.85 -6.85 36.29
C GLU A 472 -15.34 -6.64 36.55
N ALA A 473 -14.51 -6.78 35.52
CA ALA A 473 -13.06 -6.54 35.63
C ALA A 473 -12.73 -5.07 35.95
N VAL A 474 -13.44 -4.10 35.40
CA VAL A 474 -13.24 -2.67 35.68
C VAL A 474 -13.68 -2.31 37.11
N LEU A 475 -14.78 -2.88 37.60
CA LEU A 475 -15.36 -2.58 38.91
C LEU A 475 -14.76 -3.40 40.07
N HIS A 476 -13.98 -4.45 39.81
CA HIS A 476 -13.39 -5.31 40.85
C HIS A 476 -12.43 -4.55 41.77
N ARG A 477 -12.44 -4.80 43.08
CA ARG A 477 -11.64 -4.08 44.09
C ARG A 477 -11.31 -4.95 45.29
N GLY A 478 -10.29 -4.56 46.05
CA GLY A 478 -9.98 -5.13 47.36
C GLY A 478 -9.22 -6.46 47.31
N SER A 479 -8.76 -6.87 46.13
CA SER A 479 -7.83 -7.98 45.95
C SER A 479 -7.14 -7.89 44.60
N HIS A 480 -6.03 -8.63 44.45
CA HIS A 480 -5.34 -8.78 43.17
C HIS A 480 -6.28 -9.34 42.08
N LEU A 481 -6.00 -9.02 40.83
CA LEU A 481 -6.85 -9.40 39.70
C LEU A 481 -6.00 -9.97 38.57
N ILE A 482 -6.42 -11.12 38.03
CA ILE A 482 -5.95 -11.65 36.76
C ILE A 482 -7.13 -11.74 35.79
N VAL A 483 -7.00 -11.09 34.63
CA VAL A 483 -8.00 -11.12 33.57
C VAL A 483 -7.50 -12.02 32.44
N VAL A 484 -8.18 -13.15 32.24
CA VAL A 484 -7.90 -14.09 31.15
C VAL A 484 -8.71 -13.66 29.94
N ALA A 485 -8.03 -13.21 28.90
CA ALA A 485 -8.68 -12.51 27.81
C ALA A 485 -8.12 -12.93 26.46
N GLY A 486 -8.90 -13.71 25.71
CA GLY A 486 -8.54 -14.21 24.39
C GLY A 486 -8.23 -13.10 23.36
N PRO A 487 -7.75 -13.44 22.15
CA PRO A 487 -7.56 -12.44 21.09
C PRO A 487 -8.87 -11.71 20.81
N GLY A 488 -8.81 -10.40 20.55
CA GLY A 488 -9.97 -9.60 20.16
C GLY A 488 -11.06 -9.43 21.24
N THR A 489 -10.79 -9.78 22.50
CA THR A 489 -11.77 -9.66 23.61
C THR A 489 -11.77 -8.28 24.29
N GLY A 490 -10.92 -7.36 23.84
CA GLY A 490 -10.80 -6.01 24.40
C GLY A 490 -9.88 -5.91 25.62
N LYS A 491 -8.72 -6.61 25.62
CA LYS A 491 -7.69 -6.55 26.68
C LYS A 491 -7.30 -5.13 27.06
N THR A 492 -6.70 -4.42 26.12
CA THR A 492 -6.22 -3.04 26.31
C THR A 492 -7.36 -2.09 26.68
N MET A 493 -8.54 -2.27 26.08
CA MET A 493 -9.73 -1.48 26.45
C MET A 493 -10.12 -1.69 27.91
N THR A 494 -10.17 -2.94 28.37
CA THR A 494 -10.52 -3.28 29.76
C THR A 494 -9.52 -2.67 30.74
N LEU A 495 -8.21 -2.76 30.44
CA LEU A 495 -7.16 -2.23 31.31
C LEU A 495 -7.18 -0.69 31.37
N SER A 496 -7.26 -0.01 30.22
CA SER A 496 -7.34 1.46 30.15
C SER A 496 -8.59 1.99 30.86
N HIS A 497 -9.76 1.37 30.65
CA HIS A 497 -11.00 1.75 31.33
C HIS A 497 -10.94 1.51 32.83
N ARG A 498 -10.26 0.44 33.29
CA ARG A 498 -10.04 0.20 34.73
C ARG A 498 -9.19 1.29 35.36
N ILE A 499 -8.07 1.65 34.74
CA ILE A 499 -7.18 2.72 35.21
C ILE A 499 -7.96 4.04 35.27
N ALA A 500 -8.64 4.42 34.18
CA ALA A 500 -9.42 5.64 34.11
C ALA A 500 -10.56 5.64 35.15
N HIS A 501 -11.24 4.51 35.36
CA HIS A 501 -12.28 4.38 36.39
C HIS A 501 -11.74 4.62 37.80
N LEU A 502 -10.59 4.04 38.15
CA LEU A 502 -9.98 4.20 39.48
C LEU A 502 -9.57 5.65 39.76
N ILE A 503 -9.07 6.35 38.73
CA ILE A 503 -8.71 7.75 38.81
C ILE A 503 -9.97 8.63 38.93
N GLN A 504 -10.94 8.46 38.03
CA GLN A 504 -12.15 9.29 38.02
C GLN A 504 -13.02 9.09 39.27
N SER A 505 -13.01 7.89 39.85
CA SER A 505 -13.73 7.58 41.10
C SER A 505 -12.99 8.05 42.36
N GLY A 506 -11.83 8.71 42.23
CA GLY A 506 -11.08 9.30 43.34
C GLY A 506 -10.30 8.29 44.18
N HIS A 507 -10.13 7.06 43.70
CA HIS A 507 -9.45 6.01 44.46
C HIS A 507 -7.97 5.85 44.13
N ALA A 508 -7.55 6.32 42.96
CA ALA A 508 -6.16 6.39 42.55
C ALA A 508 -5.82 7.82 42.14
N SER A 509 -4.67 8.32 42.58
CA SER A 509 -4.05 9.52 41.99
C SER A 509 -3.28 9.09 40.74
N PRO A 510 -3.31 9.85 39.62
CA PRO A 510 -2.58 9.51 38.38
C PRO A 510 -1.10 9.15 38.64
N SER A 511 -0.40 9.97 39.43
CA SER A 511 1.01 9.78 39.82
C SER A 511 1.33 8.53 40.66
N ARG A 512 0.29 7.83 41.13
CA ARG A 512 0.40 6.62 41.97
C ARG A 512 0.02 5.34 41.21
N VAL A 513 -0.10 5.43 39.89
CA VAL A 513 -0.44 4.32 39.00
C VAL A 513 0.77 3.96 38.14
N LEU A 514 1.14 2.68 38.14
CA LEU A 514 2.15 2.11 37.26
C LEU A 514 1.50 1.11 36.30
N ALA A 515 1.60 1.36 35.00
CA ALA A 515 1.14 0.47 33.94
C ALA A 515 2.33 -0.03 33.11
N LEU A 516 2.57 -1.34 33.16
CA LEU A 516 3.68 -2.01 32.51
C LEU A 516 3.20 -2.76 31.27
N THR A 517 3.86 -2.51 30.13
CA THR A 517 3.57 -3.17 28.85
C THR A 517 4.82 -3.87 28.28
N PHE A 518 4.63 -4.68 27.24
CA PHE A 518 5.73 -5.40 26.60
C PHE A 518 6.49 -4.57 25.55
N THR A 519 5.83 -3.59 24.92
CA THR A 519 6.42 -2.77 23.84
C THR A 519 6.16 -1.28 24.06
N ASN A 520 7.09 -0.43 23.60
CA ASN A 520 6.92 1.04 23.71
C ASN A 520 5.67 1.52 22.96
N LYS A 521 5.30 0.86 21.86
CA LYS A 521 4.06 1.14 21.13
C LYS A 521 2.82 0.88 22.00
N ALA A 522 2.77 -0.27 22.67
CA ALA A 522 1.65 -0.59 23.58
C ALA A 522 1.58 0.40 24.76
N ALA A 523 2.72 0.87 25.25
CA ALA A 523 2.76 1.92 26.27
C ALA A 523 2.13 3.24 25.76
N ARG A 524 2.59 3.76 24.61
CA ARG A 524 2.05 5.00 24.00
C ARG A 524 0.55 4.90 23.69
N GLU A 525 0.12 3.80 23.07
CA GLU A 525 -1.30 3.58 22.76
C GLU A 525 -2.17 3.50 24.03
N MET A 526 -1.64 2.89 25.10
CA MET A 526 -2.36 2.81 26.38
C MET A 526 -2.44 4.18 27.06
N GLU A 527 -1.37 4.96 27.05
CA GLU A 527 -1.30 6.32 27.56
C GLU A 527 -2.28 7.25 26.85
N GLU A 528 -2.30 7.22 25.51
CA GLU A 528 -3.25 7.99 24.69
C GLU A 528 -4.71 7.60 24.99
N ARG A 529 -4.99 6.29 25.08
CA ARG A 529 -6.33 5.80 25.43
C ARG A 529 -6.78 6.25 26.81
N ILE A 530 -5.90 6.20 27.82
CA ILE A 530 -6.24 6.64 29.17
C ILE A 530 -6.46 8.15 29.18
N SER A 531 -5.60 8.92 28.50
CA SER A 531 -5.72 10.37 28.40
C SER A 531 -7.05 10.79 27.77
N ASN A 532 -7.49 10.10 26.70
CA ASN A 532 -8.79 10.34 26.06
C ASN A 532 -10.01 9.99 26.93
N LEU A 533 -9.85 9.15 27.97
CA LEU A 533 -10.92 8.79 28.90
C LEU A 533 -10.97 9.69 30.13
N LEU A 534 -9.88 10.41 30.44
CA LEU A 534 -9.79 11.32 31.57
C LEU A 534 -10.17 12.75 31.15
N PRO A 535 -10.87 13.51 32.00
CA PRO A 535 -11.12 14.93 31.74
C PRO A 535 -9.81 15.74 31.82
N GLU A 536 -9.70 16.86 31.09
CA GLU A 536 -8.52 17.76 31.00
C GLU A 536 -7.95 18.25 32.36
N GLN A 537 -8.62 17.98 33.48
CA GLN A 537 -8.35 18.48 34.83
C GLN A 537 -7.74 17.42 35.77
N ALA A 538 -7.34 16.25 35.28
CA ALA A 538 -6.65 15.26 36.09
C ALA A 538 -5.18 15.70 36.34
N ASP A 539 -4.89 16.22 37.54
CA ASP A 539 -3.54 16.62 37.93
C ASP A 539 -2.61 15.39 38.11
N GLY A 540 -1.50 15.36 37.37
CA GLY A 540 -0.40 14.41 37.50
C GLY A 540 -0.28 13.40 36.35
N GLU A 541 0.95 12.96 36.07
CA GLU A 541 1.25 11.99 35.00
C GLU A 541 1.15 10.54 35.49
N ILE A 542 0.58 9.67 34.65
CA ILE A 542 0.52 8.22 34.87
C ILE A 542 1.80 7.59 34.35
N TRP A 543 2.38 6.64 35.08
CA TRP A 543 3.57 5.94 34.60
C TRP A 543 3.18 4.78 33.69
N VAL A 544 3.17 5.03 32.37
CA VAL A 544 2.92 3.99 31.35
C VAL A 544 4.22 3.69 30.60
N CYS A 545 4.85 2.55 30.87
CA CYS A 545 6.14 2.21 30.29
C CYS A 545 6.36 0.70 30.12
N THR A 546 7.47 0.30 29.51
CA THR A 546 7.88 -1.11 29.47
C THR A 546 8.64 -1.50 30.73
N PHE A 547 8.78 -2.80 31.02
CA PHE A 547 9.65 -3.26 32.12
C PHE A 547 11.07 -2.71 32.04
N HIS A 548 11.65 -2.67 30.84
CA HIS A 548 13.00 -2.11 30.63
C HIS A 548 13.01 -0.60 30.89
N GLY A 549 12.00 0.13 30.43
CA GLY A 549 11.86 1.58 30.68
C GLY A 549 11.74 1.89 32.16
N PHE A 550 10.90 1.14 32.89
CA PHE A 550 10.77 1.26 34.35
C PHE A 550 12.10 1.01 35.06
N CYS A 551 12.76 -0.12 34.78
CA CYS A 551 14.04 -0.47 35.38
C CYS A 551 15.13 0.57 35.07
N LEU A 552 15.20 1.06 33.84
CA LEU A 552 16.13 2.12 33.45
C LEU A 552 15.89 3.40 34.28
N GLN A 553 14.63 3.83 34.43
CA GLN A 553 14.28 5.01 35.22
C GLN A 553 14.66 4.84 36.69
N VAL A 554 14.39 3.68 37.28
CA VAL A 554 14.78 3.36 38.66
C VAL A 554 16.30 3.43 38.82
N LEU A 555 17.05 2.70 37.99
CA LEU A 555 18.52 2.66 38.08
C LEU A 555 19.15 4.04 37.84
N ARG A 556 18.57 4.87 36.96
CA ARG A 556 19.03 6.25 36.73
C ARG A 556 18.78 7.15 37.93
N LYS A 557 17.60 7.07 38.55
CA LYS A 557 17.21 7.89 39.69
C LYS A 557 17.99 7.54 40.96
N GLU A 558 18.33 6.27 41.13
CA GLU A 558 19.14 5.79 42.26
C GLU A 558 20.66 5.80 41.96
N GLY A 559 21.09 6.34 40.83
CA GLY A 559 22.46 6.19 40.31
C GLY A 559 23.60 6.76 41.16
N GLU A 560 23.30 7.47 42.25
CA GLU A 560 24.27 7.90 43.27
C GLU A 560 24.51 6.83 44.35
N ASN A 561 23.72 5.75 44.35
CA ASN A 561 23.86 4.65 45.30
C ASN A 561 25.19 3.89 45.07
N PRO A 562 26.04 3.69 46.11
CA PRO A 562 27.30 2.95 46.00
C PRO A 562 27.16 1.49 45.51
N SER A 563 25.99 0.90 45.69
CA SER A 563 25.64 -0.46 45.28
C SER A 563 25.33 -0.55 43.77
N LEU A 564 25.23 0.59 43.07
CA LEU A 564 25.02 0.66 41.62
C LEU A 564 26.29 1.09 40.88
N PRO A 565 26.44 0.67 39.60
CA PRO A 565 27.43 1.29 38.71
C PRO A 565 27.08 2.77 38.54
N THR A 566 27.87 3.65 39.14
CA THR A 566 27.72 5.11 39.00
C THR A 566 27.93 5.47 37.53
N PHE A 567 26.93 6.09 36.90
CA PHE A 567 26.96 6.51 35.48
C PHE A 567 27.19 5.38 34.45
N PHE A 568 26.18 4.53 34.23
CA PHE A 568 26.23 3.53 33.15
C PHE A 568 25.68 4.04 31.80
N ASN A 569 26.05 3.41 30.68
CA ASN A 569 25.37 3.55 29.40
C ASN A 569 24.80 2.19 28.93
N ILE A 570 23.82 2.23 28.02
CA ILE A 570 23.20 0.99 27.51
C ILE A 570 24.15 0.34 26.49
N CYS A 571 24.40 -0.96 26.64
CA CYS A 571 25.05 -1.80 25.64
C CYS A 571 23.97 -2.32 24.68
N SER A 572 24.09 -1.99 23.39
CA SER A 572 23.08 -2.38 22.38
C SER A 572 23.10 -3.88 22.10
N GLU A 573 21.97 -4.44 21.67
CA GLU A 573 21.89 -5.84 21.22
C GLU A 573 22.89 -6.15 20.08
N SER A 574 23.28 -5.14 19.29
CA SER A 574 24.29 -5.26 18.23
C SER A 574 25.73 -5.36 18.76
N ASP A 575 26.00 -4.79 19.93
CA ASP A 575 27.33 -4.79 20.56
C ASP A 575 27.57 -6.04 21.42
N VAL A 576 26.51 -6.66 21.96
CA VAL A 576 26.61 -7.89 22.77
C VAL A 576 27.37 -9.00 22.04
N PRO A 577 27.07 -9.39 20.78
CA PRO A 577 27.83 -10.40 20.05
C PRO A 577 29.30 -10.03 19.84
N ILE A 578 29.61 -8.75 19.66
CA ILE A 578 30.98 -8.26 19.44
C ILE A 578 31.80 -8.44 20.72
N LEU A 579 31.26 -8.01 21.86
CA LEU A 579 31.91 -8.14 23.16
C LEU A 579 32.08 -9.61 23.57
N VAL A 580 31.04 -10.44 23.44
CA VAL A 580 31.12 -11.87 23.77
C VAL A 580 32.16 -12.57 22.90
N LYS A 581 32.22 -12.26 21.60
CA LYS A 581 33.23 -12.81 20.69
C LYS A 581 34.64 -12.38 21.08
N GLN A 582 34.84 -11.11 21.47
CA GLN A 582 36.12 -10.61 21.94
C GLN A 582 36.59 -11.37 23.18
N ILE A 583 35.74 -11.49 24.20
CA ILE A 583 36.05 -12.17 25.47
C ILE A 583 36.42 -13.64 25.25
N ILE A 584 35.65 -14.35 24.42
CA ILE A 584 35.89 -15.76 24.14
C ILE A 584 37.19 -15.93 23.36
N SER A 585 37.48 -15.03 22.42
CA SER A 585 38.74 -15.07 21.65
C SER A 585 39.95 -14.79 22.54
N GLU A 586 39.86 -13.83 23.46
CA GLU A 586 40.90 -13.54 24.47
C GLU A 586 41.14 -14.72 25.42
N SER A 587 40.11 -15.55 25.65
CA SER A 587 40.18 -16.75 26.48
C SER A 587 40.56 -18.03 25.71
N GLY A 588 40.90 -17.92 24.42
CA GLY A 588 41.26 -19.05 23.55
C GLY A 588 40.09 -19.97 23.15
N GLY A 589 38.85 -19.53 23.30
CA GLY A 589 37.64 -20.31 23.01
C GLY A 589 37.20 -20.30 21.54
N GLU A 590 36.46 -21.33 21.14
CA GLU A 590 35.99 -21.53 19.76
C GLU A 590 34.66 -20.83 19.45
N LYS A 591 34.37 -20.61 18.15
CA LYS A 591 33.11 -20.04 17.63
C LYS A 591 31.84 -20.76 18.13
N ARG A 592 31.93 -22.06 18.40
CA ARG A 592 30.81 -22.87 18.93
C ARG A 592 30.40 -22.40 20.33
N ILE A 593 31.36 -22.04 21.17
CA ILE A 593 31.12 -21.53 22.53
C ILE A 593 30.48 -20.14 22.45
N THR A 594 30.93 -19.28 21.54
CA THR A 594 30.30 -17.95 21.30
C THR A 594 28.81 -18.06 21.03
N ASN A 595 28.40 -18.95 20.13
CA ASN A 595 26.99 -19.14 19.83
C ASN A 595 26.21 -19.71 21.02
N LYS A 596 26.81 -20.60 21.83
CA LYS A 596 26.17 -21.16 23.03
C LYS A 596 25.99 -20.08 24.10
N VAL A 597 27.02 -19.29 24.39
CA VAL A 597 26.94 -18.16 25.32
C VAL A 597 25.89 -17.16 24.88
N LEU A 598 25.88 -16.71 23.61
CA LEU A 598 24.88 -15.74 23.14
C LEU A 598 23.45 -16.27 23.24
N LYS A 599 23.24 -17.57 22.98
CA LYS A 599 21.93 -18.20 23.09
C LYS A 599 21.44 -18.26 24.54
N ASP A 600 22.32 -18.59 25.48
CA ASP A 600 21.97 -18.83 26.88
C ASP A 600 22.23 -17.61 27.80
N LEU A 601 22.76 -16.50 27.28
CA LEU A 601 23.09 -15.30 28.04
C LEU A 601 21.91 -14.74 28.87
N PRO A 602 20.68 -14.60 28.32
CA PRO A 602 19.54 -14.14 29.12
C PRO A 602 19.24 -15.10 30.28
N ARG A 603 19.36 -16.42 30.05
CA ARG A 603 19.15 -17.44 31.09
C ARG A 603 20.22 -17.36 32.18
N LEU A 604 21.48 -17.16 31.80
CA LEU A 604 22.61 -16.99 32.73
C LEU A 604 22.42 -15.76 33.63
N LYS A 605 21.97 -14.63 33.06
CA LYS A 605 21.63 -13.42 33.83
C LYS A 605 20.50 -13.65 34.82
N MET A 606 19.41 -14.27 34.39
CA MET A 606 18.29 -14.61 35.29
C MET A 606 18.73 -15.56 36.41
N ALA A 607 19.51 -16.60 36.09
CA ALA A 607 20.01 -17.58 37.05
C ALA A 607 20.95 -16.95 38.09
N SER A 608 21.67 -15.89 37.73
CA SER A 608 22.58 -15.18 38.66
C SER A 608 21.87 -14.60 39.89
N MET A 609 20.56 -14.31 39.78
CA MET A 609 19.73 -13.82 40.88
C MET A 609 18.90 -14.90 41.59
N MET A 610 18.58 -16.00 40.90
CA MET A 610 17.51 -16.93 41.32
C MET A 610 17.99 -18.15 42.13
N ALA A 611 19.23 -18.18 42.66
CA ALA A 611 19.82 -19.31 43.40
C ALA A 611 19.83 -20.68 42.67
N ASP A 612 19.56 -20.69 41.36
CA ASP A 612 19.42 -21.89 40.52
C ASP A 612 20.76 -22.25 39.86
N LYS A 613 21.80 -22.49 40.69
CA LYS A 613 23.17 -22.78 40.23
C LYS A 613 23.39 -24.25 39.83
N THR A 614 22.32 -25.05 39.74
CA THR A 614 22.40 -26.51 39.61
C THR A 614 22.27 -27.04 38.18
N ASP A 615 22.04 -26.19 37.18
CA ASP A 615 21.97 -26.61 35.77
C ASP A 615 23.39 -26.92 35.23
N PRO A 616 23.71 -28.19 34.91
CA PRO A 616 25.04 -28.59 34.42
C PRO A 616 25.40 -27.91 33.10
N ASP A 617 24.42 -27.62 32.23
CA ASP A 617 24.66 -27.00 30.92
C ASP A 617 25.08 -25.53 31.07
N LEU A 618 24.47 -24.81 32.02
CA LEU A 618 24.82 -23.42 32.35
C LEU A 618 26.15 -23.32 33.10
N SER A 619 26.48 -24.29 33.96
CA SER A 619 27.72 -24.27 34.75
C SER A 619 28.99 -24.14 33.89
N SER A 620 28.98 -24.77 32.71
CA SER A 620 30.10 -24.73 31.76
C SER A 620 30.32 -23.35 31.11
N LEU A 621 29.29 -22.49 31.14
CA LEU A 621 29.30 -21.16 30.54
C LEU A 621 29.58 -20.05 31.56
N LEU A 622 29.47 -20.35 32.86
CA LEU A 622 29.65 -19.38 33.95
C LEU A 622 30.96 -18.59 33.87
N PRO A 623 32.15 -19.17 33.59
CA PRO A 623 33.39 -18.38 33.51
C PRO A 623 33.35 -17.30 32.42
N TYR A 624 32.72 -17.60 31.28
CA TYR A 624 32.57 -16.63 30.18
C TYR A 624 31.53 -15.56 30.51
N PHE A 625 30.44 -15.95 31.17
CA PHE A 625 29.43 -15.04 31.68
C PHE A 625 29.99 -14.07 32.72
N ASP A 626 30.73 -14.57 33.71
CA ASP A 626 31.36 -13.75 34.75
C ASP A 626 32.34 -12.75 34.14
N ARG A 627 33.14 -13.19 33.16
CA ARG A 627 34.04 -12.30 32.44
C ARG A 627 33.30 -11.26 31.61
N TYR A 628 32.16 -11.62 31.01
CA TYR A 628 31.29 -10.69 30.29
C TYR A 628 30.68 -9.62 31.20
N GLN A 629 30.09 -10.01 32.34
CA GLN A 629 29.56 -9.06 33.32
C GLN A 629 30.68 -8.16 33.88
N GLN A 630 31.86 -8.73 34.17
CA GLN A 630 33.02 -7.93 34.59
C GLN A 630 33.40 -6.92 33.51
N LYS A 631 33.40 -7.32 32.24
CA LYS A 631 33.76 -6.43 31.15
C LYS A 631 32.76 -5.29 30.96
N LEU A 632 31.46 -5.57 31.08
CA LEU A 632 30.42 -4.53 31.07
C LEU A 632 30.64 -3.52 32.22
N ARG A 633 30.93 -3.99 33.42
CA ARG A 633 31.25 -3.12 34.57
C ARG A 633 32.50 -2.28 34.36
N GLU A 634 33.59 -2.87 33.85
CA GLU A 634 34.82 -2.14 33.49
C GLU A 634 34.56 -1.03 32.47
N LEU A 635 33.59 -1.24 31.57
CA LEU A 635 33.20 -0.28 30.54
C LEU A 635 32.10 0.69 31.00
N GLY A 636 31.60 0.59 32.24
CA GLY A 636 30.46 1.39 32.69
C GLY A 636 29.20 1.15 31.86
N MET A 637 28.93 -0.10 31.47
CA MET A 637 27.79 -0.47 30.62
C MET A 637 26.85 -1.44 31.33
N LEU A 638 25.57 -1.37 30.97
CA LEU A 638 24.57 -2.41 31.24
C LEU A 638 23.90 -2.78 29.92
N ASP A 639 23.69 -4.06 29.66
CA ASP A 639 22.81 -4.46 28.55
C ASP A 639 21.33 -4.46 28.97
N LEU A 640 20.44 -4.79 28.03
CA LEU A 640 18.99 -4.74 28.27
C LEU A 640 18.53 -5.69 29.38
N ASP A 641 19.09 -6.90 29.43
CA ASP A 641 18.71 -7.88 30.44
C ASP A 641 19.25 -7.49 31.82
N ASP A 642 20.42 -6.82 31.88
CA ASP A 642 20.98 -6.26 33.11
C ASP A 642 20.07 -5.22 33.76
N LEU A 643 19.33 -4.42 32.99
CA LEU A 643 18.42 -3.43 33.56
C LEU A 643 17.45 -4.07 34.56
N GLN A 644 16.88 -5.22 34.19
CA GLN A 644 15.93 -5.95 35.04
C GLN A 644 16.64 -6.64 36.21
N VAL A 645 17.78 -7.28 35.93
CA VAL A 645 18.54 -8.05 36.93
C VAL A 645 19.14 -7.15 38.00
N GLU A 646 19.75 -6.03 37.61
CA GLU A 646 20.37 -5.09 38.55
C GLU A 646 19.33 -4.27 39.32
N THR A 647 18.16 -3.97 38.73
CA THR A 647 17.04 -3.39 39.50
C THR A 647 16.55 -4.36 40.57
N LEU A 648 16.43 -5.65 40.25
CA LEU A 648 16.02 -6.66 41.22
C LEU A 648 17.08 -6.83 42.31
N ARG A 649 18.36 -6.81 41.95
CA ARG A 649 19.47 -6.82 42.90
C ARG A 649 19.39 -5.64 43.86
N LEU A 650 19.19 -4.43 43.33
CA LEU A 650 19.04 -3.21 44.12
C LEU A 650 17.90 -3.33 45.14
N PHE A 651 16.74 -3.85 44.73
CA PHE A 651 15.61 -4.02 45.64
C PHE A 651 15.85 -5.05 46.75
N TYR A 652 16.67 -6.08 46.51
CA TYR A 652 17.06 -7.05 47.53
C TYR A 652 18.15 -6.53 48.47
N GLU A 653 19.16 -5.85 47.92
CA GLU A 653 20.30 -5.34 48.69
C GLU A 653 19.94 -4.09 49.49
N GLU A 654 19.03 -3.25 48.98
CA GLU A 654 18.56 -2.00 49.60
C GLU A 654 17.02 -1.99 49.75
N PRO A 655 16.46 -2.72 50.74
CA PRO A 655 15.00 -2.86 50.89
C PRO A 655 14.25 -1.52 51.04
N GLU A 656 14.89 -0.49 51.62
CA GLU A 656 14.30 0.85 51.79
C GLU A 656 13.95 1.51 50.44
N ILE A 657 14.78 1.27 49.41
CA ILE A 657 14.51 1.76 48.05
C ILE A 657 13.28 1.06 47.49
N CYS A 658 13.19 -0.26 47.67
CA CYS A 658 12.04 -1.04 47.22
C CYS A 658 10.74 -0.55 47.89
N VAL A 659 10.77 -0.32 49.21
CA VAL A 659 9.63 0.26 49.97
C VAL A 659 9.18 1.57 49.34
N ARG A 660 10.10 2.49 49.06
CA ARG A 660 9.76 3.81 48.49
C ARG A 660 9.06 3.71 47.13
N TYR A 661 9.53 2.82 46.25
CA TYR A 661 8.86 2.58 44.96
C TYR A 661 7.52 1.87 45.13
N ALA A 662 7.45 0.89 46.04
CA ALA A 662 6.22 0.16 46.35
C ALA A 662 5.12 1.09 46.92
N GLU A 663 5.48 2.00 47.83
CA GLU A 663 4.57 3.01 48.40
C GLU A 663 4.18 4.10 47.39
N SER A 664 5.03 4.36 46.40
CA SER A 664 4.73 5.30 45.30
C SER A 664 3.70 4.73 44.33
N PHE A 665 3.70 3.41 44.12
CA PHE A 665 2.84 2.73 43.15
C PHE A 665 1.94 1.65 43.81
N PRO A 666 0.93 2.06 44.60
CA PRO A 666 -0.04 1.12 45.16
C PRO A 666 -0.93 0.44 44.12
N TRP A 667 -0.99 0.96 42.89
CA TRP A 667 -1.79 0.41 41.79
C TRP A 667 -0.88 0.01 40.63
N ILE A 668 -0.67 -1.30 40.44
CA ILE A 668 0.19 -1.84 39.37
C ILE A 668 -0.66 -2.59 38.35
N PHE A 669 -0.51 -2.23 37.08
CA PHE A 669 -1.19 -2.85 35.94
C PHE A 669 -0.16 -3.50 35.03
N VAL A 670 -0.43 -4.73 34.58
CA VAL A 670 0.49 -5.45 33.68
C VAL A 670 -0.29 -6.00 32.49
N ASP A 671 0.07 -5.55 31.29
CA ASP A 671 -0.47 -6.08 30.03
C ASP A 671 0.40 -7.22 29.49
N GLU A 672 -0.22 -8.11 28.70
CA GLU A 672 0.41 -9.29 28.09
C GLU A 672 1.20 -10.15 29.10
N TYR A 673 0.61 -10.39 30.29
CA TYR A 673 1.29 -11.04 31.42
C TYR A 673 1.86 -12.44 31.10
N GLN A 674 1.32 -13.14 30.11
CA GLN A 674 1.84 -14.44 29.68
C GLN A 674 3.27 -14.37 29.08
N ASP A 675 3.70 -13.19 28.62
CA ASP A 675 5.04 -12.99 28.05
C ASP A 675 6.07 -12.52 29.09
N THR A 676 5.70 -12.55 30.39
CA THR A 676 6.63 -12.19 31.46
C THR A 676 7.69 -13.25 31.67
N ASN A 677 8.90 -12.82 32.04
CA ASN A 677 9.99 -13.70 32.48
C ASN A 677 10.03 -13.82 34.03
N ARG A 678 10.87 -14.72 34.56
CA ARG A 678 10.97 -14.95 36.02
C ARG A 678 11.44 -13.72 36.81
N VAL A 679 12.34 -12.90 36.25
CA VAL A 679 12.87 -11.70 36.90
C VAL A 679 11.81 -10.61 36.99
N GLN A 680 11.00 -10.43 35.95
CA GLN A 680 9.87 -9.49 35.93
C GLN A 680 8.83 -9.84 36.99
N VAL A 681 8.47 -11.12 37.11
CA VAL A 681 7.57 -11.57 38.18
C VAL A 681 8.19 -11.35 39.56
N ALA A 682 9.48 -11.60 39.73
CA ALA A 682 10.17 -11.34 41.00
C ALA A 682 10.19 -9.85 41.37
N LEU A 683 10.37 -8.94 40.40
CA LEU A 683 10.25 -7.48 40.60
C LEU A 683 8.84 -7.09 41.04
N LEU A 684 7.82 -7.61 40.37
CA LEU A 684 6.41 -7.36 40.74
C LEU A 684 6.10 -7.85 42.16
N LYS A 685 6.59 -9.04 42.52
CA LYS A 685 6.44 -9.60 43.86
C LYS A 685 7.12 -8.74 44.92
N ALA A 686 8.33 -8.26 44.64
CA ALA A 686 9.04 -7.37 45.55
C ALA A 686 8.24 -6.08 45.82
N LEU A 687 7.71 -5.45 44.76
CA LEU A 687 6.89 -4.23 44.89
C LEU A 687 5.57 -4.48 45.65
N ILE A 688 4.86 -5.57 45.34
CA ILE A 688 3.55 -5.85 45.95
C ILE A 688 3.66 -6.32 47.41
N GLN A 689 4.57 -7.25 47.70
CA GLN A 689 4.70 -7.84 49.03
C GLN A 689 5.17 -6.83 50.09
N ILE A 690 5.97 -5.84 49.68
CA ILE A 690 6.51 -4.81 50.57
C ILE A 690 5.51 -3.64 50.73
N GLY A 691 4.86 -3.20 49.65
CA GLY A 691 4.01 -1.99 49.67
C GLY A 691 2.55 -2.20 50.04
N SER A 692 2.08 -3.45 50.17
CA SER A 692 0.64 -3.77 50.34
C SER A 692 -0.27 -3.19 49.24
N GLY A 693 0.26 -3.09 48.01
CA GLY A 693 -0.47 -2.57 46.83
C GLY A 693 -1.32 -3.63 46.12
N GLU A 694 -2.13 -3.20 45.14
CA GLU A 694 -2.94 -4.07 44.29
C GLU A 694 -2.31 -4.23 42.89
N ILE A 695 -2.18 -5.47 42.43
CA ILE A 695 -1.80 -5.79 41.04
C ILE A 695 -3.00 -6.27 40.23
N CYS A 696 -3.12 -5.74 39.02
CA CYS A 696 -4.06 -6.18 37.99
C CYS A 696 -3.29 -6.60 36.74
N ALA A 697 -3.22 -7.89 36.47
CA ALA A 697 -2.62 -8.43 35.27
C ALA A 697 -3.70 -8.83 34.25
N ILE A 698 -3.41 -8.66 32.96
CA ILE A 698 -4.25 -9.14 31.88
C ILE A 698 -3.40 -9.87 30.84
N GLY A 699 -3.94 -10.92 30.23
CA GLY A 699 -3.22 -11.66 29.21
C GLY A 699 -3.98 -12.87 28.68
N ASP A 700 -3.32 -13.58 27.77
CA ASP A 700 -3.83 -14.80 27.16
C ASP A 700 -2.71 -15.84 27.06
N PRO A 701 -2.77 -16.95 27.82
CA PRO A 701 -1.75 -17.99 27.74
C PRO A 701 -1.61 -18.59 26.33
N ASP A 702 -2.66 -18.55 25.49
CA ASP A 702 -2.61 -19.03 24.11
C ASP A 702 -1.87 -18.07 23.15
N GLN A 703 -1.52 -16.87 23.63
CA GLN A 703 -0.71 -15.91 22.89
C GLN A 703 0.73 -15.81 23.40
N ALA A 704 1.17 -16.72 24.27
CA ALA A 704 2.56 -16.77 24.75
C ALA A 704 3.50 -17.29 23.65
N ILE A 705 4.16 -16.36 22.94
CA ILE A 705 4.97 -16.65 21.74
C ILE A 705 6.39 -16.06 21.80
N TYR A 706 6.82 -15.61 22.99
CA TYR A 706 8.16 -15.05 23.22
C TYR A 706 9.00 -15.94 24.15
N GLY A 707 8.76 -17.26 24.17
CA GLY A 707 9.52 -18.21 24.98
C GLY A 707 11.01 -18.21 24.64
N PHE A 708 11.33 -18.02 23.36
CA PHE A 708 12.72 -17.83 22.89
C PHE A 708 13.40 -16.56 23.45
N ARG A 709 12.65 -15.59 23.98
CA ARG A 709 13.16 -14.40 24.70
C ARG A 709 13.17 -14.57 26.22
N GLY A 710 12.92 -15.79 26.73
CA GLY A 710 12.89 -16.09 28.15
C GLY A 710 11.55 -15.87 28.84
N ALA A 711 10.48 -15.56 28.10
CA ALA A 711 9.13 -15.54 28.64
C ALA A 711 8.72 -16.95 29.12
N ASN A 712 7.91 -17.01 30.18
CA ASN A 712 7.42 -18.28 30.71
C ASN A 712 5.91 -18.22 30.97
N VAL A 713 5.13 -18.90 30.13
CA VAL A 713 3.68 -18.98 30.25
C VAL A 713 3.21 -19.54 31.60
N GLN A 714 4.05 -20.33 32.28
CA GLN A 714 3.74 -20.84 33.62
C GLN A 714 3.58 -19.72 34.66
N ASN A 715 4.18 -18.56 34.44
CA ASN A 715 3.98 -17.39 35.29
C ASN A 715 2.49 -16.98 35.32
N PHE A 716 1.80 -17.10 34.19
CA PHE A 716 0.37 -16.79 34.09
C PHE A 716 -0.46 -17.74 34.96
N PHE A 717 -0.21 -19.04 34.88
CA PHE A 717 -0.94 -20.04 35.66
C PHE A 717 -0.61 -20.00 37.16
N ARG A 718 0.58 -19.51 37.52
CA ARG A 718 1.04 -19.35 38.90
C ARG A 718 0.66 -18.02 39.53
N PHE A 719 -0.06 -17.14 38.82
CA PHE A 719 -0.40 -15.81 39.32
C PHE A 719 -1.07 -15.83 40.70
N SER A 720 -2.03 -16.74 40.91
CA SER A 720 -2.73 -16.86 42.19
C SER A 720 -1.86 -17.41 43.33
N ASP A 721 -0.81 -18.16 43.01
CA ASP A 721 0.19 -18.62 43.98
C ASP A 721 1.17 -17.50 44.33
N ASP A 722 1.56 -16.70 43.33
CA ASP A 722 2.48 -15.58 43.50
C ASP A 722 1.83 -14.38 44.20
N PHE A 723 0.51 -14.19 44.00
CA PHE A 723 -0.31 -13.13 44.56
C PHE A 723 -1.57 -13.71 45.23
N PRO A 724 -1.47 -14.22 46.47
CA PRO A 724 -2.58 -14.87 47.17
C PRO A 724 -3.81 -13.97 47.29
N GLY A 725 -5.00 -14.54 47.07
CA GLY A 725 -6.27 -13.80 47.07
C GLY A 725 -6.63 -13.17 45.71
N ALA A 726 -5.85 -13.42 44.66
CA ALA A 726 -6.17 -12.99 43.32
C ALA A 726 -7.53 -13.55 42.84
N LYS A 727 -8.38 -12.68 42.30
CA LYS A 727 -9.60 -13.06 41.59
C LYS A 727 -9.26 -13.28 40.12
N GLU A 728 -9.83 -14.31 39.51
CA GLU A 728 -9.76 -14.55 38.07
C GLU A 728 -11.08 -14.13 37.38
N ILE A 729 -10.98 -13.34 36.31
CA ILE A 729 -12.13 -12.97 35.46
C ILE A 729 -11.81 -13.35 34.01
N LYS A 730 -12.74 -14.01 33.32
CA LYS A 730 -12.56 -14.48 31.94
C LYS A 730 -13.37 -13.64 30.95
N LEU A 731 -12.72 -13.11 29.92
CA LEU A 731 -13.38 -12.44 28.81
C LEU A 731 -13.59 -13.43 27.66
N SER A 732 -14.85 -13.74 27.35
CA SER A 732 -15.23 -14.78 26.37
C SER A 732 -15.73 -14.25 25.03
N ARG A 733 -16.13 -12.96 24.97
CA ARG A 733 -16.69 -12.31 23.78
C ARG A 733 -15.59 -11.71 22.93
N ASN A 734 -15.50 -12.14 21.67
CA ASN A 734 -14.55 -11.62 20.69
C ASN A 734 -15.26 -10.61 19.76
N TYR A 735 -14.66 -9.44 19.60
CA TYR A 735 -15.17 -8.33 18.78
C TYR A 735 -14.42 -8.16 17.46
N ARG A 736 -13.42 -9.03 17.20
CA ARG A 736 -12.47 -8.89 16.08
C ARG A 736 -12.79 -9.79 14.91
N SER A 737 -12.97 -11.09 15.17
CA SER A 737 -12.95 -12.15 14.17
C SER A 737 -14.32 -12.78 14.01
N THR A 738 -14.63 -13.25 12.81
CA THR A 738 -15.84 -14.04 12.54
C THR A 738 -15.85 -15.35 13.32
N GLN A 739 -17.04 -15.87 13.61
CA GLN A 739 -17.18 -17.12 14.36
C GLN A 739 -16.49 -18.30 13.65
N VAL A 740 -16.48 -18.34 12.31
CA VAL A 740 -15.77 -19.39 11.54
C VAL A 740 -14.26 -19.39 11.81
N ILE A 741 -13.62 -18.22 11.82
CA ILE A 741 -12.18 -18.10 12.13
C ILE A 741 -11.91 -18.51 13.57
N LEU A 742 -12.75 -18.07 14.52
CA LEU A 742 -12.59 -18.38 15.95
C LEU A 742 -12.74 -19.88 16.22
N SER A 743 -13.74 -20.53 15.62
CA SER A 743 -13.96 -21.97 15.76
C SER A 743 -12.83 -22.76 15.09
N GLY A 744 -12.39 -22.37 13.89
CA GLY A 744 -11.24 -22.97 13.22
C GLY A 744 -9.95 -22.87 14.03
N ALA A 745 -9.66 -21.70 14.60
CA ALA A 745 -8.49 -21.47 15.45
C ALA A 745 -8.59 -22.20 16.80
N SER A 746 -9.80 -22.41 17.34
CA SER A 746 -9.99 -23.14 18.61
C SER A 746 -9.70 -24.64 18.47
N GLY A 747 -10.00 -25.23 17.30
CA GLY A 747 -9.64 -26.62 17.00
C GLY A 747 -8.13 -26.87 17.02
N LEU A 748 -7.34 -25.90 16.55
CA LEU A 748 -5.87 -25.94 16.63
C LEU A 748 -5.36 -26.06 18.08
N MET A 749 -5.98 -25.31 19.00
CA MET A 749 -5.65 -25.31 20.43
C MET A 749 -6.33 -26.45 21.21
N LYS A 750 -7.07 -27.34 20.53
CA LYS A 750 -7.85 -28.45 21.14
C LYS A 750 -8.80 -27.99 22.25
N ARG A 751 -9.39 -26.81 22.12
CA ARG A 751 -10.36 -26.29 23.09
C ARG A 751 -11.74 -26.88 22.86
N GLU A 752 -12.44 -27.21 23.94
CA GLU A 752 -13.83 -27.70 23.89
C GLU A 752 -14.81 -26.58 23.47
N GLU A 753 -14.56 -25.34 23.89
CA GLU A 753 -15.37 -24.17 23.53
C GLU A 753 -14.52 -23.08 22.86
N SER A 754 -15.02 -22.56 21.74
CA SER A 754 -14.43 -21.40 21.07
C SER A 754 -14.88 -20.09 21.72
N LEU A 755 -14.11 -19.02 21.49
CA LEU A 755 -14.56 -17.67 21.83
C LEU A 755 -15.84 -17.35 21.05
N LYS A 756 -16.75 -16.62 21.70
CA LYS A 756 -18.02 -16.21 21.10
C LYS A 756 -17.81 -14.92 20.32
N GLY A 757 -17.80 -15.03 19.00
CA GLY A 757 -17.74 -13.88 18.11
C GLY A 757 -19.02 -13.07 18.17
N VAL A 758 -18.91 -11.74 18.27
CA VAL A 758 -20.04 -10.83 18.07
C VAL A 758 -20.50 -10.85 16.61
N MET A 759 -19.57 -11.13 15.70
CA MET A 759 -19.87 -11.35 14.28
C MET A 759 -20.25 -12.82 14.05
N GLU A 760 -21.54 -13.06 13.85
CA GLU A 760 -22.06 -14.39 13.51
C GLU A 760 -21.67 -14.79 12.07
N GLY A 761 -21.47 -16.09 11.83
CA GLY A 761 -21.09 -16.62 10.51
C GLY A 761 -19.64 -16.34 10.12
N GLY A 762 -19.42 -16.13 8.81
CA GLY A 762 -18.10 -15.86 8.22
C GLY A 762 -17.82 -16.72 6.99
N ASP A 763 -16.85 -16.29 6.18
CA ASP A 763 -16.35 -17.11 5.07
C ASP A 763 -15.55 -18.31 5.58
N PRO A 764 -15.57 -19.44 4.85
CA PRO A 764 -14.71 -20.57 5.18
C PRO A 764 -13.24 -20.17 5.05
N ILE A 765 -12.40 -20.73 5.92
CA ILE A 765 -10.95 -20.59 5.88
C ILE A 765 -10.46 -21.23 4.58
N ARG A 766 -9.86 -20.42 3.68
CA ARG A 766 -9.51 -20.87 2.33
C ARG A 766 -8.10 -21.45 2.27
N PHE A 767 -7.93 -22.59 1.59
CA PHE A 767 -6.64 -23.24 1.41
C PHE A 767 -6.13 -23.15 -0.04
N GLY A 768 -4.92 -22.61 -0.21
CA GLY A 768 -4.24 -22.47 -1.50
C GLY A 768 -2.97 -23.31 -1.59
N SER A 769 -3.05 -24.47 -2.25
CA SER A 769 -1.86 -25.33 -2.49
C SER A 769 -1.16 -24.99 -3.80
N CYS A 770 0.15 -24.78 -3.72
CA CYS A 770 1.01 -24.38 -4.83
C CYS A 770 2.17 -25.38 -5.02
N HIS A 771 2.75 -25.43 -6.23
CA HIS A 771 3.94 -26.26 -6.47
C HIS A 771 5.22 -25.56 -6.03
N THR A 772 5.30 -24.23 -6.18
CA THR A 772 6.50 -23.46 -5.86
C THR A 772 6.18 -22.20 -5.06
N HIS A 773 7.15 -21.70 -4.29
CA HIS A 773 7.03 -20.42 -3.58
C HIS A 773 6.76 -19.22 -4.52
N THR A 774 7.26 -19.26 -5.78
CA THR A 774 6.94 -18.23 -6.78
C THR A 774 5.47 -18.32 -7.22
N GLU A 775 4.93 -19.53 -7.40
CA GLU A 775 3.50 -19.73 -7.70
C GLU A 775 2.62 -19.28 -6.52
N GLU A 776 3.06 -19.52 -5.28
CA GLU A 776 2.36 -19.02 -4.09
C GLU A 776 2.30 -17.48 -4.06
N ALA A 777 3.43 -16.81 -4.32
CA ALA A 777 3.48 -15.35 -4.37
C ALA A 777 2.58 -14.77 -5.47
N GLU A 778 2.55 -15.40 -6.63
CA GLU A 778 1.69 -14.99 -7.75
C GLU A 778 0.21 -15.27 -7.50
N MET A 779 -0.11 -16.39 -6.84
CA MET A 779 -1.47 -16.67 -6.38
C MET A 779 -1.94 -15.59 -5.42
N ILE A 780 -1.09 -15.14 -4.49
CA ILE A 780 -1.43 -14.05 -3.56
C ILE A 780 -1.71 -12.75 -4.32
N VAL A 781 -0.88 -12.38 -5.30
CA VAL A 781 -1.14 -11.23 -6.17
C VAL A 781 -2.51 -11.35 -6.85
N GLU A 782 -2.82 -12.51 -7.44
CA GLU A 782 -4.12 -12.76 -8.09
C GLU A 782 -5.29 -12.58 -7.11
N GLN A 783 -5.17 -13.10 -5.88
CA GLN A 783 -6.22 -12.97 -4.88
C GLN A 783 -6.37 -11.53 -4.36
N ILE A 784 -5.27 -10.79 -4.19
CA ILE A 784 -5.33 -9.37 -3.85
C ILE A 784 -6.05 -8.61 -4.97
N GLU A 785 -5.70 -8.84 -6.24
CA GLU A 785 -6.40 -8.21 -7.36
C GLU A 785 -7.89 -8.54 -7.38
N LYS A 786 -8.29 -9.79 -7.09
CA LYS A 786 -9.69 -10.20 -6.98
C LYS A 786 -10.43 -9.51 -5.83
N LEU A 787 -9.85 -9.51 -4.63
CA LEU A 787 -10.41 -8.84 -3.45
C LEU A 787 -10.60 -7.35 -3.70
N MET A 788 -9.71 -6.73 -4.46
CA MET A 788 -9.80 -5.33 -4.85
C MET A 788 -10.78 -5.08 -6.00
N GLY A 789 -11.31 -6.10 -6.68
CA GLY A 789 -12.11 -5.93 -7.90
C GLY A 789 -11.30 -5.39 -9.09
N GLY A 790 -10.04 -5.81 -9.22
CA GLY A 790 -9.07 -5.38 -10.22
C GLY A 790 -8.28 -4.13 -9.83
N THR A 791 -6.97 -4.13 -10.04
CA THR A 791 -6.07 -2.98 -9.79
C THR A 791 -5.71 -2.21 -11.06
N THR A 792 -5.97 -2.79 -12.23
CA THR A 792 -5.75 -2.18 -13.55
C THR A 792 -6.83 -2.61 -14.54
N TYR A 793 -7.02 -1.85 -15.63
CA TYR A 793 -7.86 -2.27 -16.76
C TYR A 793 -7.43 -3.61 -17.36
N PHE A 794 -6.12 -3.88 -17.41
CA PHE A 794 -5.61 -5.15 -17.92
C PHE A 794 -6.09 -6.34 -17.09
N SER A 795 -6.15 -6.22 -15.76
CA SER A 795 -6.62 -7.29 -14.87
C SER A 795 -8.12 -7.58 -15.08
N LEU A 796 -8.92 -6.57 -15.45
CA LEU A 796 -10.34 -6.73 -15.78
C LEU A 796 -10.56 -7.30 -17.19
N ASP A 797 -9.94 -6.69 -18.21
CA ASP A 797 -10.15 -7.06 -19.63
C ASP A 797 -9.64 -8.48 -19.95
N SER A 798 -8.55 -8.90 -19.30
CA SER A 798 -7.95 -10.25 -19.45
C SER A 798 -8.79 -11.38 -18.84
N GLY A 799 -9.87 -11.04 -18.11
CA GLY A 799 -10.74 -12.00 -17.45
C GLY A 799 -10.12 -12.67 -16.22
N ARG A 800 -9.04 -12.10 -15.66
CA ARG A 800 -8.43 -12.54 -14.38
C ARG A 800 -9.35 -12.26 -13.19
N VAL A 801 -10.12 -11.18 -13.28
CA VAL A 801 -11.20 -10.82 -12.37
C VAL A 801 -12.48 -10.71 -13.20
N SER A 802 -13.61 -11.24 -12.70
CA SER A 802 -14.87 -11.11 -13.42
C SER A 802 -15.45 -9.70 -13.21
N SER A 803 -16.03 -9.10 -14.25
CA SER A 803 -16.65 -7.75 -14.20
C SER A 803 -17.86 -7.64 -13.26
N HIS A 804 -18.29 -8.76 -12.66
CA HIS A 804 -19.48 -8.86 -11.80
C HIS A 804 -19.18 -9.35 -10.38
N GLU A 805 -17.92 -9.65 -10.07
CA GLU A 805 -17.53 -9.73 -8.66
C GLU A 805 -17.54 -8.28 -8.17
N ASP A 806 -18.61 -7.89 -7.48
CA ASP A 806 -18.55 -6.76 -6.56
C ASP A 806 -17.39 -7.09 -5.62
N GLY A 807 -16.20 -6.56 -5.94
CA GLY A 807 -15.07 -6.63 -5.05
C GLY A 807 -15.58 -6.17 -3.70
N GLU A 808 -15.43 -7.02 -2.69
CA GLU A 808 -15.71 -6.60 -1.33
C GLU A 808 -14.92 -5.29 -1.09
N ASN A 809 -15.48 -4.32 -0.35
CA ASN A 809 -14.93 -2.97 -0.15
C ASN A 809 -13.61 -2.97 0.68
N PHE A 810 -12.65 -3.79 0.27
CA PHE A 810 -11.30 -3.85 0.78
C PHE A 810 -10.42 -2.88 0.02
N SER A 811 -9.48 -2.30 0.74
CA SER A 811 -8.35 -1.59 0.19
C SER A 811 -7.04 -2.32 0.50
N PHE A 812 -5.89 -1.80 0.07
CA PHE A 812 -4.61 -2.49 0.28
C PHE A 812 -4.25 -2.66 1.76
N GLY A 813 -4.54 -1.66 2.58
CA GLY A 813 -4.37 -1.60 4.03
C GLY A 813 -5.31 -2.50 4.81
N ASP A 814 -6.35 -3.02 4.16
CA ASP A 814 -7.20 -4.06 4.73
C ASP A 814 -6.57 -5.47 4.62
N ILE A 815 -5.37 -5.60 4.02
CA ILE A 815 -4.73 -6.88 3.70
C ILE A 815 -3.36 -7.02 4.38
N ALA A 816 -3.14 -8.16 5.03
CA ALA A 816 -1.82 -8.55 5.53
C ALA A 816 -1.35 -9.93 5.04
N LEU A 817 -0.05 -10.02 4.75
CA LEU A 817 0.68 -11.22 4.39
C LEU A 817 1.62 -11.60 5.54
N LEU A 818 1.30 -12.71 6.20
CA LEU A 818 2.03 -13.24 7.33
C LEU A 818 2.89 -14.44 6.91
N TYR A 819 4.12 -14.49 7.42
CA TYR A 819 5.07 -15.58 7.17
C TYR A 819 5.84 -15.94 8.45
N ARG A 820 6.47 -17.12 8.48
CA ARG A 820 7.25 -17.55 9.65
C ARG A 820 8.68 -16.99 9.66
N LEU A 821 9.32 -16.93 8.49
CA LEU A 821 10.71 -16.50 8.32
C LEU A 821 10.80 -15.28 7.40
N ASN A 822 11.65 -14.32 7.75
CA ASN A 822 11.81 -13.08 6.96
C ASN A 822 12.20 -13.33 5.50
N VAL A 823 12.97 -14.38 5.20
CA VAL A 823 13.36 -14.76 3.84
C VAL A 823 12.17 -15.12 2.93
N GLN A 824 11.02 -15.49 3.48
CA GLN A 824 9.80 -15.68 2.69
C GLN A 824 9.27 -14.36 2.13
N GLY A 825 9.48 -13.26 2.86
CA GLY A 825 9.04 -11.93 2.48
C GLY A 825 9.67 -11.42 1.19
N ASP A 826 10.89 -11.86 0.84
CA ASP A 826 11.61 -11.37 -0.34
C ASP A 826 10.87 -11.72 -1.65
N GLY A 827 10.42 -12.97 -1.78
CA GLY A 827 9.67 -13.42 -2.96
C GLY A 827 8.28 -12.80 -3.07
N LEU A 828 7.63 -12.50 -1.92
CA LEU A 828 6.35 -11.81 -1.89
C LEU A 828 6.51 -10.33 -2.29
N GLN A 829 7.53 -9.66 -1.75
CA GLN A 829 7.89 -8.29 -2.09
C GLN A 829 8.19 -8.13 -3.59
N GLU A 830 8.96 -9.04 -4.18
CA GLU A 830 9.24 -9.02 -5.62
C GLU A 830 7.95 -9.17 -6.45
N ALA A 831 7.05 -10.08 -6.06
CA ALA A 831 5.79 -10.30 -6.76
C ALA A 831 4.86 -9.09 -6.67
N LEU A 832 4.69 -8.49 -5.49
CA LEU A 832 3.88 -7.29 -5.29
C LEU A 832 4.45 -6.08 -6.02
N ALA A 833 5.76 -5.87 -5.93
CA ALA A 833 6.45 -4.79 -6.66
C ALA A 833 6.26 -4.96 -8.17
N ARG A 834 6.46 -6.16 -8.71
CA ARG A 834 6.19 -6.47 -10.13
C ARG A 834 4.73 -6.23 -10.50
N ALA A 835 3.80 -6.50 -9.58
CA ALA A 835 2.37 -6.27 -9.80
C ALA A 835 1.97 -4.79 -9.65
N GLY A 836 2.86 -3.93 -9.15
CA GLY A 836 2.57 -2.52 -8.85
C GLY A 836 1.68 -2.34 -7.62
N ILE A 837 1.57 -3.36 -6.76
CA ILE A 837 0.75 -3.31 -5.55
C ILE A 837 1.57 -2.62 -4.45
N PRO A 838 1.08 -1.54 -3.82
CA PRO A 838 1.80 -0.87 -2.75
C PRO A 838 1.84 -1.73 -1.49
N PHE A 839 3.01 -1.85 -0.87
CA PHE A 839 3.20 -2.67 0.33
C PHE A 839 4.16 -2.02 1.34
N ILE A 840 4.08 -2.48 2.58
CA ILE A 840 5.00 -2.15 3.67
C ILE A 840 5.51 -3.43 4.31
N ARG A 841 6.81 -3.55 4.54
CA ARG A 841 7.41 -4.74 5.15
C ARG A 841 7.94 -4.44 6.55
N SER A 842 7.60 -5.31 7.50
CA SER A 842 8.01 -5.26 8.90
C SER A 842 9.11 -6.25 9.23
N GLY A 843 9.88 -5.97 10.28
CA GLY A 843 11.00 -6.81 10.70
C GLY A 843 12.30 -6.56 9.92
N GLU A 844 12.47 -5.32 9.45
CA GLU A 844 13.74 -4.80 8.96
C GLU A 844 14.80 -4.80 10.08
N ASN A 845 16.09 -4.88 9.72
CA ASN A 845 17.17 -4.66 10.68
C ASN A 845 16.93 -3.34 11.43
N PRO A 846 17.15 -3.28 12.76
CA PRO A 846 17.05 -2.05 13.55
C PRO A 846 17.72 -0.88 12.83
N LEU A 847 17.13 0.31 12.91
CA LEU A 847 17.63 1.47 12.17
C LEU A 847 19.11 1.74 12.45
N ILE A 848 19.54 1.53 13.70
CA ILE A 848 20.94 1.63 14.17
C ILE A 848 21.92 0.67 13.46
N ASN A 849 21.44 -0.33 12.73
CA ASN A 849 22.27 -1.28 11.98
C ASN A 849 22.35 -0.95 10.48
N ARG A 850 21.61 0.04 10.00
CA ARG A 850 21.56 0.43 8.58
C ARG A 850 22.61 1.48 8.28
N TYR A 851 23.27 1.37 7.12
CA TYR A 851 24.10 2.46 6.62
C TYR A 851 23.23 3.63 6.14
N PRO A 852 23.59 4.90 6.39
CA PRO A 852 24.74 5.37 7.18
C PRO A 852 24.43 5.56 8.68
N VAL A 853 23.22 5.24 9.14
CA VAL A 853 22.76 5.45 10.51
C VAL A 853 23.64 4.74 11.54
N ASN A 854 24.13 3.54 11.24
CA ASN A 854 25.06 2.80 12.10
C ASN A 854 26.36 3.58 12.40
N ILE A 855 26.83 4.42 11.46
CA ILE A 855 28.02 5.25 11.65
C ILE A 855 27.68 6.46 12.50
N VAL A 856 26.58 7.17 12.17
CA VAL A 856 26.12 8.34 12.93
C VAL A 856 25.84 7.98 14.38
N TRP A 857 25.17 6.86 14.62
CA TRP A 857 24.87 6.35 15.95
C TRP A 857 26.15 6.04 16.76
N ARG A 858 27.12 5.34 16.18
CA ARG A 858 28.43 5.10 16.84
C ARG A 858 29.21 6.37 17.10
N PHE A 859 29.17 7.33 16.17
CA PHE A 859 29.79 8.64 16.33
C PHE A 859 29.20 9.39 17.52
N PHE A 860 27.88 9.42 17.65
CA PHE A 860 27.19 10.06 18.79
C PHE A 860 27.48 9.37 20.12
N HIS A 861 27.60 8.04 20.16
CA HIS A 861 28.07 7.34 21.36
C HIS A 861 29.48 7.74 21.75
N ALA A 862 30.41 7.84 20.79
CA ALA A 862 31.78 8.28 21.05
C ALA A 862 31.85 9.77 21.50
N LEU A 863 30.95 10.61 21.00
CA LEU A 863 30.83 12.02 21.40
C LEU A 863 30.26 12.18 22.81
N GLN A 864 29.19 11.45 23.13
CA GLN A 864 28.50 11.54 24.42
C GLN A 864 29.30 10.87 25.55
N TYR A 865 30.08 9.83 25.24
CA TYR A 865 30.83 9.04 26.22
C TYR A 865 32.32 8.94 25.86
N PRO A 866 33.06 10.07 25.83
CA PRO A 866 34.46 10.11 25.37
C PRO A 866 35.42 9.32 26.26
N GLU A 867 35.09 9.16 27.54
CA GLU A 867 35.88 8.37 28.51
C GLU A 867 35.68 6.86 28.35
N ASN A 868 34.68 6.42 27.57
CA ASN A 868 34.42 5.00 27.35
C ASN A 868 35.30 4.45 26.21
N PRO A 869 36.30 3.60 26.48
CA PRO A 869 37.25 3.15 25.46
C PRO A 869 36.60 2.25 24.40
N TYR A 870 35.44 1.64 24.68
CA TYR A 870 34.75 0.79 23.72
C TYR A 870 34.12 1.61 22.59
N HIS A 871 33.35 2.66 22.92
CA HIS A 871 32.60 3.42 21.92
C HIS A 871 33.49 4.10 20.90
N LEU A 872 34.58 4.73 21.38
CA LEU A 872 35.57 5.31 20.49
C LEU A 872 36.18 4.22 19.59
N LYS A 873 36.67 3.13 20.17
CA LYS A 873 37.28 2.04 19.38
C LYS A 873 36.30 1.45 18.36
N ALA A 874 35.06 1.18 18.75
CA ALA A 874 34.04 0.60 17.89
C ALA A 874 33.66 1.53 16.73
N TYR A 875 33.67 2.85 16.95
CA TYR A 875 33.52 3.85 15.88
C TYR A 875 34.75 3.86 14.94
N LEU A 876 35.97 3.82 15.48
CA LEU A 876 37.22 3.81 14.68
C LEU A 876 37.43 2.54 13.87
N ASP A 877 36.94 1.40 14.36
CA ASP A 877 37.09 0.10 13.70
C ASP A 877 36.15 -0.04 12.48
N LEU A 878 35.19 0.88 12.30
CA LEU A 878 34.30 0.91 11.14
C LEU A 878 35.10 1.11 9.83
N PRO A 879 34.83 0.34 8.76
CA PRO A 879 35.55 0.44 7.49
C PRO A 879 35.61 1.85 6.91
N ASP A 880 34.49 2.59 6.99
CA ASP A 880 34.34 3.93 6.42
C ASP A 880 35.02 5.05 7.23
N VAL A 881 35.45 4.75 8.47
CA VAL A 881 35.99 5.74 9.43
C VAL A 881 37.52 5.66 9.55
N LYS A 882 38.15 4.54 9.16
CA LYS A 882 39.59 4.26 9.36
C LYS A 882 40.57 5.30 8.79
N ASN A 883 40.13 6.20 7.91
CA ASN A 883 40.96 7.22 7.26
C ASN A 883 40.69 8.66 7.74
N LEU A 884 39.88 8.87 8.78
CA LEU A 884 39.54 10.19 9.33
C LEU A 884 40.31 10.48 10.63
N ASP A 885 40.78 11.73 10.82
CA ASP A 885 41.35 12.19 12.11
C ASP A 885 40.24 12.47 13.14
N SER A 886 39.64 11.38 13.57
CA SER A 886 38.48 11.23 14.45
C SER A 886 38.62 11.85 15.84
N LYS A 887 39.83 11.92 16.41
CA LYS A 887 40.06 12.50 17.75
C LYS A 887 39.94 14.02 17.75
N GLU A 888 40.31 14.67 16.64
CA GLU A 888 40.14 16.11 16.48
C GLU A 888 38.69 16.47 16.16
N LEU A 889 37.98 15.57 15.45
CA LEU A 889 36.58 15.74 15.07
C LEU A 889 35.62 15.71 16.26
N ILE A 890 35.80 14.78 17.19
CA ILE A 890 34.95 14.68 18.40
C ILE A 890 35.10 15.94 19.27
N LYS A 891 36.30 16.55 19.33
CA LYS A 891 36.55 17.79 20.09
C LYS A 891 35.86 19.04 19.52
N ARG A 892 35.39 18.99 18.26
CA ARG A 892 34.77 20.13 17.56
C ARG A 892 33.23 20.12 17.61
N PHE A 893 32.62 19.15 18.27
CA PHE A 893 31.16 19.04 18.40
C PHE A 893 30.71 19.45 19.79
N GLU A 894 29.81 20.42 19.86
CA GLU A 894 29.08 20.78 21.08
C GLU A 894 27.75 20.01 21.11
N THR A 895 27.40 19.39 22.24
CA THR A 895 26.19 18.57 22.41
C THR A 895 24.92 19.39 22.74
N GLY A 896 25.03 20.72 22.74
CA GLY A 896 23.91 21.64 23.03
C GLY A 896 23.03 22.00 21.83
N ASP A 897 23.40 21.58 20.62
CA ASP A 897 22.60 21.82 19.41
C ASP A 897 21.40 20.85 19.30
N SER A 898 20.38 21.21 18.51
CA SER A 898 19.26 20.30 18.20
C SER A 898 19.72 18.98 17.57
N LEU A 899 19.01 17.88 17.85
CA LEU A 899 19.36 16.54 17.36
C LEU A 899 19.40 16.45 15.83
N GLU A 900 18.46 17.09 15.13
CA GLU A 900 18.45 17.15 13.66
C GLU A 900 19.73 17.81 13.12
N TYR A 901 20.14 18.92 13.73
CA TYR A 901 21.34 19.63 13.34
C TYR A 901 22.62 18.81 13.61
N LEU A 902 22.68 18.08 14.72
CA LEU A 902 23.78 17.14 14.98
C LEU A 902 23.86 16.05 13.90
N ILE A 903 22.71 15.51 13.46
CA ILE A 903 22.66 14.52 12.38
C ILE A 903 23.13 15.12 11.06
N ASP A 904 22.72 16.35 10.74
CA ASP A 904 23.15 17.06 9.53
C ASP A 904 24.66 17.35 9.51
N LYS A 905 25.21 17.81 10.64
CA LYS A 905 26.65 18.00 10.81
C LYS A 905 27.41 16.68 10.63
N ALA A 906 26.96 15.60 11.28
CA ALA A 906 27.57 14.29 11.15
C ALA A 906 27.52 13.78 9.71
N THR A 907 26.37 13.91 9.04
CA THR A 907 26.19 13.52 7.63
C THR A 907 27.16 14.27 6.72
N THR A 908 27.26 15.58 6.89
CA THR A 908 28.16 16.44 6.10
C THR A 908 29.62 16.09 6.34
N LEU A 909 29.99 15.85 7.59
CA LEU A 909 31.35 15.52 7.99
C LEU A 909 31.83 14.23 7.34
N HIS A 910 31.00 13.19 7.42
CA HIS A 910 31.34 11.85 6.95
C HIS A 910 31.25 11.69 5.44
N ARG A 911 30.60 12.62 4.73
CA ARG A 911 30.41 12.59 3.27
C ARG A 911 29.83 11.23 2.83
N PHE A 912 28.79 10.79 3.52
CA PHE A 912 28.16 9.50 3.22
C PHE A 912 27.70 9.41 1.76
N ASP A 913 27.83 8.23 1.17
CA ASP A 913 27.28 7.95 -0.14
C ASP A 913 25.77 7.69 -0.01
N LEU A 914 24.99 8.68 -0.42
CA LEU A 914 23.52 8.63 -0.41
C LEU A 914 22.95 8.31 -1.81
N SER A 915 23.76 7.76 -2.72
CA SER A 915 23.30 7.37 -4.06
C SER A 915 22.34 6.17 -4.02
N SER A 916 22.46 5.31 -3.01
CA SER A 916 21.50 4.24 -2.75
C SER A 916 20.25 4.77 -2.03
N GLU A 917 19.08 4.40 -2.54
CA GLU A 917 17.77 4.76 -1.97
C GLU A 917 17.62 4.28 -0.52
N ASP A 918 18.10 3.07 -0.22
CA ASP A 918 18.09 2.49 1.13
C ASP A 918 18.88 3.36 2.12
N SER A 919 20.05 3.86 1.71
CA SER A 919 20.91 4.71 2.53
C SER A 919 20.26 6.07 2.81
N ALA A 920 19.66 6.66 1.79
CA ALA A 920 18.96 7.94 1.90
C ALA A 920 17.68 7.83 2.74
N GLU A 921 16.96 6.71 2.64
CA GLU A 921 15.76 6.43 3.44
C GLU A 921 16.12 6.19 4.92
N ALA A 922 17.16 5.41 5.21
CA ALA A 922 17.59 5.19 6.60
C ALA A 922 17.93 6.50 7.31
N LEU A 923 18.67 7.40 6.65
CA LEU A 923 19.02 8.70 7.22
C LEU A 923 17.80 9.62 7.38
N ARG A 924 16.86 9.60 6.43
CA ARG A 924 15.59 10.34 6.54
C ARG A 924 14.77 9.88 7.75
N ARG A 925 14.67 8.57 7.98
CA ARG A 925 13.98 8.01 9.15
C ARG A 925 14.64 8.48 10.45
N LEU A 926 15.96 8.43 10.55
CA LEU A 926 16.68 8.89 11.74
C LEU A 926 16.38 10.36 12.06
N LYS A 927 16.36 11.22 11.03
CA LYS A 927 16.01 12.64 11.19
C LYS A 927 14.56 12.84 11.64
N ALA A 928 13.61 12.12 11.05
CA ALA A 928 12.20 12.21 11.43
C ALA A 928 11.97 11.79 12.90
N ILE A 929 12.70 10.77 13.37
CA ILE A 929 12.67 10.38 14.79
C ILE A 929 13.27 11.51 15.65
N ALA A 930 14.42 12.08 15.24
CA ALA A 930 15.06 13.17 15.97
C ALA A 930 14.23 14.45 16.05
N GLY A 931 13.52 14.83 14.97
CA GLY A 931 12.69 16.04 14.92
C GLY A 931 11.47 15.98 15.83
N ASN A 932 10.95 14.78 16.09
CA ASN A 932 9.80 14.55 16.99
C ASN A 932 10.22 14.12 18.40
N PHE A 933 11.53 14.08 18.70
CA PHE A 933 12.02 13.60 19.98
C PHE A 933 12.24 14.74 20.97
N GLU A 934 11.57 14.68 22.12
CA GLU A 934 11.81 15.59 23.24
C GLU A 934 12.89 15.03 24.16
N GLY A 935 14.02 15.72 24.27
CA GLY A 935 15.11 15.35 25.19
C GLY A 935 16.51 15.69 24.67
N ASP A 936 17.52 15.28 25.43
CA ASP A 936 18.92 15.44 25.08
C ASP A 936 19.48 14.28 24.26
N LEU A 937 20.71 14.42 23.76
CA LEU A 937 21.40 13.37 23.00
C LEU A 937 21.48 12.04 23.77
N LYS A 938 21.64 12.10 25.09
CA LYS A 938 21.70 10.91 25.94
C LYS A 938 20.38 10.14 25.90
N SER A 939 19.26 10.83 26.13
CA SER A 939 17.92 10.23 26.12
C SER A 939 17.54 9.70 24.73
N PHE A 940 18.00 10.38 23.67
CA PHE A 940 17.83 9.94 22.30
C PHE A 940 18.60 8.64 22.01
N LEU A 941 19.87 8.54 22.42
CA LEU A 941 20.66 7.32 22.28
C LEU A 941 20.10 6.14 23.09
N ASP A 942 19.62 6.40 24.30
CA ASP A 942 18.96 5.38 25.13
C ASP A 942 17.68 4.87 24.41
N THR A 943 16.88 5.77 23.82
CA THR A 943 15.67 5.42 23.06
C THR A 943 15.98 4.56 21.84
N LEU A 944 16.98 4.95 21.02
CA LEU A 944 17.42 4.19 19.85
C LEU A 944 17.98 2.81 20.23
N SER A 945 18.62 2.70 21.40
CA SER A 945 19.16 1.44 21.92
C SER A 945 18.08 0.49 22.44
N LEU A 946 16.91 1.02 22.82
CA LEU A 946 15.73 0.25 23.24
C LEU A 946 14.84 -0.15 22.06
N GLU A 947 15.06 0.39 20.85
CA GLU A 947 14.24 0.14 19.67
C GLU A 947 14.50 -1.26 19.07
N ARG A 948 13.45 -2.08 18.96
CA ARG A 948 13.53 -3.48 18.47
C ARG A 948 13.08 -3.67 17.01
N GLY A 949 13.05 -2.60 16.20
CA GLY A 949 12.77 -2.67 14.75
C GLY A 949 11.31 -2.94 14.38
N ILE A 950 10.36 -2.51 15.22
CA ILE A 950 8.92 -2.62 14.95
C ILE A 950 8.32 -1.22 14.96
N ASP A 951 8.42 -0.49 13.85
CA ASP A 951 7.64 0.73 13.67
C ASP A 951 6.99 0.77 12.28
N HIS A 952 5.69 0.46 12.28
CA HIS A 952 4.76 0.59 11.15
C HIS A 952 4.20 2.01 10.99
N ALA A 953 4.49 2.91 11.94
CA ALA A 953 3.73 4.14 12.12
C ALA A 953 4.18 5.32 11.23
N THR A 954 5.31 5.22 10.53
CA THR A 954 5.93 6.38 9.85
C THR A 954 5.66 6.49 8.35
N LEU A 955 4.84 5.63 7.76
CA LEU A 955 4.56 5.65 6.31
C LEU A 955 3.07 5.92 6.05
N SER A 956 2.79 7.07 5.40
CA SER A 956 1.45 7.45 4.94
C SER A 956 1.01 6.61 3.72
N GLY A 957 -0.28 6.33 3.61
CA GLY A 957 -0.94 5.68 2.47
C GLY A 957 -1.45 4.25 2.73
N ASP A 958 -2.41 3.85 1.91
CA ASP A 958 -3.12 2.57 1.89
C ASP A 958 -2.25 1.46 1.25
N ARG A 959 -1.72 0.51 2.04
CA ARG A 959 -0.70 -0.47 1.59
C ARG A 959 -0.88 -1.86 2.21
N VAL A 960 -0.51 -2.89 1.45
CA VAL A 960 -0.50 -4.29 1.94
C VAL A 960 0.61 -4.47 2.98
N ALA A 961 0.28 -5.05 4.14
CA ALA A 961 1.26 -5.26 5.21
C ALA A 961 1.97 -6.62 5.06
N LEU A 962 3.30 -6.66 5.04
CA LEU A 962 4.13 -7.88 4.98
C LEU A 962 4.89 -8.02 6.28
N MET A 963 4.71 -9.10 7.03
CA MET A 963 5.42 -9.27 8.29
C MET A 963 5.52 -10.71 8.78
N SER A 964 6.38 -10.94 9.76
CA SER A 964 6.42 -12.23 10.44
C SER A 964 5.19 -12.43 11.34
N LEU A 965 4.81 -13.69 11.59
CA LEU A 965 3.74 -14.03 12.55
C LEU A 965 3.97 -13.40 13.93
N HIS A 966 5.23 -13.29 14.38
CA HIS A 966 5.58 -12.65 15.65
C HIS A 966 5.31 -11.14 15.64
N ALA A 967 5.62 -10.46 14.53
CA ALA A 967 5.41 -9.02 14.38
C ALA A 967 3.92 -8.66 14.25
N ALA A 968 3.08 -9.62 13.84
CA ALA A 968 1.63 -9.42 13.74
C ALA A 968 0.92 -9.40 15.11
N LYS A 969 1.60 -9.76 16.20
CA LYS A 969 1.00 -9.76 17.54
C LYS A 969 0.51 -8.36 17.91
N GLY A 970 -0.73 -8.28 18.39
CA GLY A 970 -1.40 -7.02 18.72
C GLY A 970 -2.07 -6.30 17.55
N LEU A 971 -1.78 -6.69 16.30
CA LEU A 971 -2.37 -6.10 15.10
C LEU A 971 -3.58 -6.91 14.60
N GLU A 972 -4.30 -6.39 13.61
CA GLU A 972 -5.48 -7.02 13.01
C GLU A 972 -5.83 -6.43 11.64
N TRP A 973 -6.36 -7.27 10.74
CA TRP A 973 -6.75 -6.88 9.38
C TRP A 973 -8.04 -7.60 8.95
N PRO A 974 -8.89 -6.97 8.11
CA PRO A 974 -9.99 -7.66 7.46
C PRO A 974 -9.57 -8.96 6.77
N VAL A 975 -8.51 -8.91 5.96
CA VAL A 975 -8.00 -10.07 5.23
C VAL A 975 -6.58 -10.41 5.66
N VAL A 976 -6.34 -11.67 5.99
CA VAL A 976 -5.01 -12.18 6.31
C VAL A 976 -4.67 -13.40 5.44
N PHE A 977 -3.49 -13.36 4.85
CA PHE A 977 -2.84 -14.51 4.24
C PHE A 977 -1.76 -15.03 5.19
N ILE A 978 -1.77 -16.33 5.49
CA ILE A 978 -0.63 -16.99 6.16
C ILE A 978 0.05 -17.91 5.15
N THR A 979 1.29 -17.59 4.82
CA THR A 979 2.04 -18.21 3.72
C THR A 979 3.06 -19.22 4.24
N GLY A 980 3.38 -20.22 3.42
CA GLY A 980 4.31 -21.28 3.81
C GLY A 980 3.82 -22.10 5.00
N CYS A 981 2.54 -22.44 5.04
CA CYS A 981 1.95 -23.40 5.96
C CYS A 981 2.44 -24.83 5.63
N GLU A 982 3.72 -25.07 5.87
CA GLU A 982 4.47 -26.25 5.42
C GLU A 982 5.15 -26.94 6.60
N ASP A 983 5.25 -28.27 6.53
CA ASP A 983 6.00 -29.08 7.48
C ASP A 983 7.47 -28.64 7.54
N ARG A 984 8.00 -28.53 8.77
CA ARG A 984 9.30 -27.94 9.16
C ARG A 984 9.40 -26.42 9.08
N LEU A 985 8.43 -25.73 8.47
CA LEU A 985 8.35 -24.28 8.47
C LEU A 985 7.33 -23.79 9.50
N ILE A 986 6.14 -24.38 9.53
CA ILE A 986 5.11 -24.20 10.56
C ILE A 986 4.63 -25.62 10.92
N PRO A 987 5.08 -26.23 12.03
CA PRO A 987 6.03 -25.71 13.02
C PRO A 987 7.47 -25.61 12.47
N CYS A 988 8.22 -24.63 12.95
CA CYS A 988 9.59 -24.37 12.51
C CYS A 988 10.58 -25.36 13.15
N THR A 989 10.97 -26.41 12.41
CA THR A 989 12.00 -27.38 12.84
C THR A 989 13.29 -27.31 12.00
N LEU A 990 13.33 -26.41 11.00
CA LEU A 990 14.51 -26.22 10.13
C LEU A 990 15.78 -25.78 10.87
N PHE A 991 15.66 -25.18 12.05
CA PHE A 991 16.77 -24.64 12.84
C PHE A 991 16.93 -25.29 14.23
N GLY A 992 16.37 -26.49 14.42
CA GLY A 992 16.42 -27.25 15.67
C GLY A 992 15.04 -27.56 16.25
N ASP A 993 15.03 -28.21 17.41
CA ASP A 993 13.79 -28.55 18.13
C ASP A 993 13.22 -27.29 18.80
N GLN A 994 12.24 -26.67 18.16
CA GLN A 994 11.40 -25.64 18.76
C GLN A 994 10.25 -26.28 19.53
N ASP A 995 9.71 -25.58 20.52
CA ASP A 995 8.51 -26.03 21.24
C ASP A 995 7.31 -26.05 20.27
N GLU A 996 6.81 -27.25 19.97
CA GLU A 996 5.66 -27.43 19.08
C GLU A 996 4.42 -26.71 19.60
N GLU A 997 4.24 -26.62 20.93
CA GLU A 997 3.12 -25.91 21.54
C GLU A 997 3.26 -24.40 21.38
N GLU A 998 4.48 -23.85 21.43
CA GLU A 998 4.74 -22.44 21.11
C GLU A 998 4.47 -22.14 19.63
N GLU A 999 4.87 -23.03 18.72
CA GLU A 999 4.57 -22.88 17.29
C GLU A 999 3.06 -22.99 16.99
N LYS A 1000 2.30 -23.81 17.75
CA LYS A 1000 0.82 -23.82 17.68
C LYS A 1000 0.23 -22.50 18.13
N ARG A 1001 0.68 -21.94 19.26
CA ARG A 1001 0.27 -20.62 19.74
C ARG A 1001 0.61 -19.52 18.72
N LEU A 1002 1.76 -19.60 18.08
CA LEU A 1002 2.15 -18.66 17.02
C LEU A 1002 1.21 -18.72 15.81
N PHE A 1003 0.84 -19.92 15.37
CA PHE A 1003 -0.11 -20.10 14.28
C PHE A 1003 -1.53 -19.63 14.68
N TYR A 1004 -1.97 -19.93 15.90
CA TYR A 1004 -3.21 -19.42 16.50
C TYR A 1004 -3.26 -17.88 16.52
N VAL A 1005 -2.17 -17.23 16.94
CA VAL A 1005 -2.04 -15.77 16.91
C VAL A 1005 -2.23 -15.26 15.49
N GLY A 1006 -1.55 -15.86 14.50
CA GLY A 1006 -1.68 -15.51 13.08
C GLY A 1006 -3.12 -15.59 12.57
N MET A 1007 -3.79 -16.71 12.82
CA MET A 1007 -5.18 -16.92 12.39
C MET A 1007 -6.12 -15.87 12.98
N THR A 1008 -5.94 -15.54 14.26
CA THR A 1008 -6.77 -14.58 15.00
C THR A 1008 -6.40 -13.11 14.77
N ARG A 1009 -5.52 -12.83 13.80
CA ARG A 1009 -5.31 -11.47 13.25
C ARG A 1009 -6.37 -11.13 12.20
N ALA A 1010 -6.96 -12.14 11.55
CA ALA A 1010 -7.99 -11.99 10.55
C ALA A 1010 -9.32 -11.57 11.18
N ARG A 1011 -9.96 -10.54 10.64
CA ARG A 1011 -11.31 -10.14 11.05
C ARG A 1011 -12.39 -10.88 10.25
N SER A 1012 -12.30 -10.88 8.92
CA SER A 1012 -13.34 -11.46 8.04
C SER A 1012 -12.86 -12.65 7.22
N LYS A 1013 -11.71 -12.55 6.55
CA LYS A 1013 -11.18 -13.60 5.66
C LYS A 1013 -9.79 -14.07 6.08
N LEU A 1014 -9.62 -15.39 6.07
CA LEU A 1014 -8.34 -16.06 6.31
C LEU A 1014 -8.01 -16.99 5.14
N ILE A 1015 -6.86 -16.76 4.51
CA ILE A 1015 -6.31 -17.62 3.46
C ILE A 1015 -5.01 -18.24 3.96
N LEU A 1016 -4.92 -19.56 3.89
CA LEU A 1016 -3.74 -20.34 4.26
C LEU A 1016 -3.13 -20.96 3.00
N SER A 1017 -1.83 -20.79 2.78
CA SER A 1017 -1.17 -21.33 1.59
C SER A 1017 0.07 -22.16 1.91
N ASN A 1018 0.36 -23.12 1.03
CA ASN A 1018 1.54 -23.97 1.12
C ASN A 1018 2.15 -24.20 -0.28
N ALA A 1019 3.47 -24.40 -0.35
CA ALA A 1019 4.17 -24.78 -1.58
C ALA A 1019 4.84 -26.15 -1.41
N SER A 1020 4.70 -27.05 -2.40
CA SER A 1020 5.36 -28.36 -2.35
C SER A 1020 6.88 -28.30 -2.56
N ARG A 1021 7.40 -27.23 -3.18
CA ARG A 1021 8.82 -26.99 -3.43
C ARG A 1021 9.21 -25.55 -3.09
N ARG A 1022 10.06 -25.36 -2.08
CA ARG A 1022 10.51 -24.03 -1.63
C ARG A 1022 12.01 -23.89 -1.72
N THR A 1023 12.49 -22.71 -2.14
CA THR A 1023 13.91 -22.36 -2.07
C THR A 1023 14.14 -21.50 -0.84
N ILE A 1024 15.01 -21.92 0.08
CA ILE A 1024 15.42 -21.15 1.27
C ILE A 1024 16.94 -21.12 1.29
N ASN A 1025 17.55 -19.93 1.36
CA ASN A 1025 19.01 -19.75 1.36
C ASN A 1025 19.72 -20.53 0.23
N ASN A 1026 19.21 -20.42 -1.00
CA ASN A 1026 19.67 -21.13 -2.20
C ASN A 1026 19.57 -22.67 -2.14
N ARG A 1027 18.91 -23.24 -1.14
CA ARG A 1027 18.62 -24.68 -1.04
C ARG A 1027 17.18 -24.95 -1.42
N VAL A 1028 16.98 -25.91 -2.32
CA VAL A 1028 15.65 -26.34 -2.75
C VAL A 1028 15.18 -27.47 -1.84
N LEU A 1029 14.06 -27.26 -1.16
CA LEU A 1029 13.46 -28.21 -0.24
C LEU A 1029 12.13 -28.72 -0.80
N GLN A 1030 11.88 -30.01 -0.65
CA GLN A 1030 10.56 -30.61 -0.83
C GLN A 1030 9.80 -30.48 0.48
N MET A 1031 8.60 -29.92 0.41
CA MET A 1031 7.81 -29.54 1.57
C MET A 1031 6.46 -30.26 1.52
N LYS A 1032 5.99 -30.72 2.67
CA LYS A 1032 4.63 -31.24 2.84
C LYS A 1032 3.76 -30.14 3.44
N PRO A 1033 2.42 -30.20 3.31
CA PRO A 1033 1.53 -29.32 4.08
C PRO A 1033 1.83 -29.41 5.58
N SER A 1034 1.66 -28.30 6.30
CA SER A 1034 1.85 -28.26 7.74
C SER A 1034 0.91 -29.24 8.45
N PRO A 1035 1.39 -29.97 9.49
CA PRO A 1035 0.53 -30.83 10.30
C PRO A 1035 -0.57 -30.03 11.03
N PHE A 1036 -0.37 -28.73 11.28
CA PHE A 1036 -1.36 -27.87 11.94
C PHE A 1036 -2.60 -27.62 11.08
N LEU A 1037 -2.49 -27.72 9.75
CA LEU A 1037 -3.65 -27.57 8.87
C LEU A 1037 -4.70 -28.67 9.11
N GLY A 1038 -4.24 -29.89 9.44
CA GLY A 1038 -5.13 -31.02 9.74
C GLY A 1038 -5.79 -30.94 11.12
N LEU A 1039 -5.44 -29.96 11.96
CA LEU A 1039 -6.07 -29.71 13.26
C LEU A 1039 -7.26 -28.74 13.15
N ILE A 1040 -7.43 -28.08 12.00
CA ILE A 1040 -8.54 -27.17 11.75
C ILE A 1040 -9.74 -28.02 11.32
N PRO A 1041 -10.92 -27.92 11.99
CA PRO A 1041 -12.09 -28.72 11.64
C PRO A 1041 -12.53 -28.48 10.19
N GLU A 1042 -12.75 -29.56 9.42
CA GLU A 1042 -13.05 -29.50 7.98
C GLU A 1042 -14.31 -28.69 7.65
N GLU A 1043 -15.28 -28.64 8.56
CA GLU A 1043 -16.53 -27.87 8.43
C GLU A 1043 -16.32 -26.35 8.31
N PHE A 1044 -15.16 -25.83 8.74
CA PHE A 1044 -14.79 -24.42 8.63
C PHE A 1044 -13.83 -24.14 7.47
N CYS A 1045 -13.48 -25.17 6.69
CA CYS A 1045 -12.45 -25.11 5.65
C CYS A 1045 -13.07 -25.10 4.25
N GLY A 1046 -12.38 -24.46 3.30
CA GLY A 1046 -12.76 -24.48 1.88
C GLY A 1046 -11.55 -24.39 0.96
N ALA A 1047 -11.67 -24.93 -0.25
CA ALA A 1047 -10.63 -24.74 -1.28
C ALA A 1047 -10.62 -23.28 -1.76
N LEU A 1048 -9.44 -22.75 -2.04
CA LEU A 1048 -9.29 -21.44 -2.67
C LEU A 1048 -9.60 -21.54 -4.17
N GLU A 1049 -10.51 -20.70 -4.65
CA GLU A 1049 -10.86 -20.63 -6.08
C GLU A 1049 -9.78 -19.88 -6.86
N ARG A 1050 -9.11 -20.56 -7.79
CA ARG A 1050 -8.07 -19.99 -8.65
C ARG A 1050 -8.05 -20.62 -10.04
N ALA A 1051 -7.57 -19.86 -11.02
CA ALA A 1051 -7.37 -20.38 -12.37
C ALA A 1051 -6.19 -21.38 -12.42
N GLU A 1052 -6.16 -22.26 -13.42
CA GLU A 1052 -5.02 -23.16 -13.62
C GLU A 1052 -3.73 -22.37 -13.91
N TRP A 1053 -2.69 -22.64 -13.12
CA TRP A 1053 -1.38 -22.00 -13.28
C TRP A 1053 -0.69 -22.44 -14.58
N LYS A 1054 -0.70 -21.57 -15.60
CA LYS A 1054 0.10 -21.75 -16.82
C LYS A 1054 1.44 -21.08 -16.65
N ARG A 1055 2.51 -21.88 -16.51
CA ARG A 1055 3.89 -21.40 -16.45
C ARG A 1055 4.18 -20.56 -17.71
N LYS A 1056 4.32 -19.23 -17.58
CA LYS A 1056 4.83 -18.40 -18.68
C LYS A 1056 6.19 -18.94 -19.08
N GLY A 1057 6.31 -19.46 -20.31
CA GLY A 1057 7.59 -19.92 -20.85
C GLY A 1057 8.57 -18.76 -20.79
N LYS A 1058 9.78 -19.01 -20.28
CA LYS A 1058 10.89 -18.05 -20.38
C LYS A 1058 11.10 -17.70 -21.86
N THR A 1059 10.66 -16.53 -22.30
CA THR A 1059 11.21 -15.90 -23.51
C THR A 1059 12.55 -15.26 -23.13
N HIS A 1060 13.53 -16.11 -22.85
CA HIS A 1060 14.93 -15.79 -23.09
C HIS A 1060 15.37 -16.66 -24.28
N LYS A 1061 15.13 -16.16 -25.49
CA LYS A 1061 16.07 -16.40 -26.57
C LYS A 1061 16.88 -15.12 -26.72
N GLN A 1062 18.02 -15.13 -26.05
CA GLN A 1062 19.23 -14.49 -26.50
C GLN A 1062 19.36 -14.75 -28.01
N LEU A 1063 18.95 -13.78 -28.83
CA LEU A 1063 19.41 -13.74 -30.21
C LEU A 1063 20.80 -13.12 -30.13
N GLY A 1064 21.79 -13.98 -30.28
CA GLY A 1064 23.18 -13.57 -30.39
C GLY A 1064 23.34 -12.57 -31.52
N LEU A 1065 24.19 -11.58 -31.26
CA LEU A 1065 24.91 -10.75 -32.22
C LEU A 1065 24.84 -11.30 -33.66
N PHE A 1066 24.07 -10.66 -34.52
CA PHE A 1066 24.41 -10.24 -35.89
C PHE A 1066 23.35 -9.26 -36.40
#